data_AF-A0A349X005-F1
#
_entry.id   AF-A0A349X005-F1
#
_cell.length_a   1.000
_cell.length_b   1.000
_cell.length_c   1.000
_cell.angle_alpha   90.00
_cell.angle_beta   90.00
_cell.angle_gamma   90.00
#
_symmetry.space_group_name_H-M   'P 1'
#
loop_
_entity.id
_entity.type
_entity.pdbx_description
1 polymer ?
#
loop_
_entity_poly.entity_id
_entity_poly.type
_entity_poly.pdbx_seq_one_letter_code
_entity_poly.pdbx_strand_id
1 'polypeptide(L)'
;MTSHALVPFIGSSQSDQSSQPGLFLTEFGMFLLALKNNQQKEHRLSGESLVWCDEPLEEIVLSGVWVIMQKIGDLIGETLHTRAQTQLVAGRVDRLINGGILLEYDTPEAAAQAFIQKVILLVRRAVSLGYVPGMSVSVLGWKALLRGEESLFKTFLPKSHDHSKTGSILTHWQAPSALFFSELIKTARNYRRQLSAELEVFTNLNKITQSDRLNLAYIDAQDVEGLADRVVYSLSEEQSVSIPLPKDTRDVGQMLHKAITRCNLFRCFRVDWSDWRSDFLLPIVLESGWLNTQILLAQTQAPSQQEFLEGAREYAVAVSALKEFGNFEMVDRVCARLTARLRTPLDDSQWTILREKIERQIEVFRTWDPGFINENAMNSLLIRINEKDALLLDPSIALAIASGKDILLFEQMCKSDVDLQSVLVSIALSLVWETLDVEDLIAIVRAHILPLEIFLDGLRQCSPKYQQEVVLTILLDSELHEASLQLLIDSDLVEIDFSFIRNHIERLPPLFLGDRLLVLLQNAATTFDAPDVAIFWRALGRAPRELAQRFVNDERSRRELCQVVSEVIVSMNEGVNWKSFDDVHLNLGETCYHELLLGTMAYMREEMRQEDGLVRLDSWHRIFIVGSPIFVKSRALGTDVSEAKIRKLLKMIPEERARTWAKLQ
;
A
#
# COMPACT_ATOMS: atom_id res chain seq x y z
N MET A 1 18.23 77.87 -11.11
CA MET A 1 19.04 77.39 -9.98
C MET A 1 18.03 76.89 -8.95
N THR A 2 17.66 75.62 -8.91
CA THR A 2 18.45 74.45 -8.53
C THR A 2 18.10 73.23 -9.41
N SER A 3 19.12 72.47 -9.81
CA SER A 3 19.00 71.26 -10.61
C SER A 3 18.42 70.12 -9.78
N HIS A 4 17.28 69.56 -10.20
CA HIS A 4 16.85 68.25 -9.75
C HIS A 4 17.65 67.20 -10.50
N ALA A 5 18.53 66.52 -9.74
CA ALA A 5 19.33 65.41 -10.20
C ALA A 5 18.41 64.26 -10.68
N LEU A 6 18.48 63.97 -11.96
CA LEU A 6 18.20 62.64 -12.49
C LEU A 6 19.17 61.67 -11.79
N VAL A 7 18.62 60.71 -11.05
CA VAL A 7 19.39 59.59 -10.52
C VAL A 7 19.85 58.74 -11.71
N PRO A 8 21.16 58.45 -11.85
CA PRO A 8 21.67 57.74 -13.01
C PRO A 8 21.27 56.26 -12.94
N PHE A 9 20.48 55.82 -13.91
CA PHE A 9 20.50 54.42 -14.34
C PHE A 9 21.63 54.32 -15.37
N ILE A 10 22.49 53.31 -15.21
CA ILE A 10 23.66 52.96 -16.05
C ILE A 10 24.96 53.71 -15.70
N GLY A 11 25.75 53.07 -14.83
CA GLY A 11 27.21 53.19 -14.83
C GLY A 11 27.79 52.00 -15.57
N SER A 12 28.40 52.26 -16.72
CA SER A 12 29.22 51.32 -17.48
C SER A 12 30.56 51.08 -16.77
N SER A 13 30.81 49.84 -16.34
CA SER A 13 32.17 49.29 -16.23
C SER A 13 32.13 47.82 -16.58
N GLN A 14 32.88 47.45 -17.62
CA GLN A 14 33.17 46.06 -17.97
C GLN A 14 33.93 45.39 -16.82
N SER A 15 33.23 44.61 -15.99
CA SER A 15 33.72 43.44 -15.24
C SER A 15 32.67 43.10 -14.18
N ASP A 16 31.98 41.97 -14.38
CA ASP A 16 31.25 41.13 -13.41
C ASP A 16 29.91 40.65 -13.98
N GLN A 17 29.99 39.54 -14.73
CA GLN A 17 28.86 38.80 -15.29
C GLN A 17 28.20 37.83 -14.28
N SER A 18 28.24 38.09 -12.97
CA SER A 18 27.77 37.09 -11.99
C SER A 18 26.91 37.61 -10.84
N SER A 19 26.17 38.71 -11.00
CA SER A 19 25.27 39.20 -9.93
C SER A 19 24.17 40.18 -10.35
N GLN A 20 23.43 39.89 -11.43
CA GLN A 20 22.05 40.44 -11.59
C GLN A 20 21.02 39.30 -11.62
N PRO A 21 20.52 38.84 -10.46
CA PRO A 21 19.42 37.89 -10.42
C PRO A 21 18.09 38.66 -10.57
N GLY A 22 17.33 38.40 -11.63
CA GLY A 22 15.87 38.63 -11.62
C GLY A 22 15.22 39.24 -12.86
N LEU A 23 15.87 40.16 -13.58
CA LEU A 23 15.22 40.84 -14.73
C LEU A 23 15.07 39.95 -15.98
N PHE A 24 15.87 38.89 -16.08
CA PHE A 24 15.86 37.94 -17.21
C PHE A 24 14.91 36.75 -17.01
N LEU A 25 14.03 36.78 -16.01
CA LEU A 25 13.17 35.64 -15.63
C LEU A 25 11.67 35.96 -15.54
N THR A 26 11.26 37.20 -15.81
CA THR A 26 9.83 37.58 -15.84
C THR A 26 9.34 37.81 -17.27
N GLU A 27 8.06 37.58 -17.52
CA GLU A 27 7.42 37.79 -18.82
C GLU A 27 7.53 39.24 -19.31
N PHE A 28 7.46 40.20 -18.37
CA PHE A 28 7.65 41.62 -18.65
C PHE A 28 9.11 41.93 -19.00
N GLY A 29 10.08 41.32 -18.34
CA GLY A 29 11.50 41.42 -18.70
C GLY A 29 11.78 40.86 -20.09
N MET A 30 11.22 39.68 -20.40
CA MET A 30 11.31 39.06 -21.73
C MET A 30 10.62 39.91 -22.81
N PHE A 31 9.50 40.55 -22.48
CA PHE A 31 8.80 41.49 -23.37
C PHE A 31 9.67 42.70 -23.71
N LEU A 32 10.36 43.29 -22.71
CA LEU A 32 11.30 44.40 -22.93
C LEU A 32 12.48 43.98 -23.81
N LEU A 33 13.01 42.76 -23.61
CA LEU A 33 14.08 42.21 -24.46
C LEU A 33 13.59 41.97 -25.89
N ALA A 34 12.39 41.41 -26.06
CA ALA A 34 11.79 41.19 -27.37
C ALA A 34 11.55 42.51 -28.12
N LEU A 35 11.09 43.55 -27.42
CA LEU A 35 10.97 44.91 -27.96
C LEU A 35 12.31 45.47 -28.45
N LYS A 36 13.36 45.35 -27.64
CA LYS A 36 14.72 45.80 -27.98
C LYS A 36 15.31 45.05 -29.17
N ASN A 37 15.09 43.74 -29.23
CA ASN A 37 15.55 42.89 -30.34
C ASN A 37 14.82 43.20 -31.66
N ASN A 38 13.56 43.62 -31.60
CA ASN A 38 12.80 44.03 -32.78
C ASN A 38 13.28 45.39 -33.34
N GLN A 39 13.76 46.32 -32.49
CA GLN A 39 14.36 47.58 -32.98
C GLN A 39 15.61 47.36 -33.84
N GLN A 40 16.46 46.37 -33.49
CA GLN A 40 17.69 46.10 -34.23
C GLN A 40 17.45 45.61 -35.67
N LYS A 41 16.23 45.14 -35.99
CA LYS A 41 15.88 44.64 -37.33
C LYS A 41 15.39 45.72 -38.29
N GLU A 42 15.00 46.92 -37.84
CA GLU A 42 14.35 47.93 -38.70
C GLU A 42 15.27 48.99 -39.35
N HIS A 43 16.60 48.94 -39.18
CA HIS A 43 17.49 49.96 -39.76
C HIS A 43 18.10 49.59 -41.12
N ARG A 44 17.49 50.11 -42.20
CA ARG A 44 18.14 50.80 -43.34
C ARG A 44 17.08 51.37 -44.28
N LEU A 45 16.73 52.65 -44.13
CA LEU A 45 16.13 53.44 -45.22
C LEU A 45 16.69 54.86 -45.23
N SER A 46 17.23 55.23 -46.38
CA SER A 46 17.73 56.56 -46.73
C SER A 46 16.59 57.50 -47.18
N GLY A 47 16.67 58.78 -46.81
CA GLY A 47 16.02 59.87 -47.57
C GLY A 47 15.06 60.75 -46.77
N GLU A 48 15.56 61.93 -46.39
CA GLU A 48 14.88 63.22 -46.22
C GLU A 48 13.40 63.25 -45.76
N SER A 49 13.21 63.28 -44.45
CA SER A 49 12.28 64.14 -43.68
C SER A 49 12.48 63.77 -42.21
N LEU A 50 12.40 64.74 -41.29
CA LEU A 50 12.74 64.63 -39.86
C LEU A 50 12.64 63.18 -39.31
N VAL A 51 13.77 62.45 -39.35
CA VAL A 51 13.83 61.05 -38.95
C VAL A 51 13.81 61.06 -37.43
N TRP A 52 12.74 60.55 -36.84
CA TRP A 52 12.72 60.25 -35.41
C TRP A 52 13.68 59.07 -35.21
N CYS A 53 14.97 59.37 -35.02
CA CYS A 53 15.98 58.37 -34.74
C CYS A 53 15.66 57.70 -33.40
N ASP A 54 15.71 56.36 -33.41
CA ASP A 54 15.67 55.45 -32.26
C ASP A 54 14.64 55.82 -31.19
N GLU A 55 13.38 55.38 -31.34
CA GLU A 55 12.39 55.56 -30.29
C GLU A 55 12.93 55.06 -28.93
N PRO A 56 12.87 55.87 -27.86
CA PRO A 56 13.32 55.49 -26.53
C PRO A 56 12.30 54.52 -25.91
N LEU A 57 12.31 53.26 -26.35
CA LEU A 57 11.27 52.27 -26.03
C LEU A 57 11.16 52.01 -24.53
N GLU A 58 12.28 51.99 -23.82
CA GLU A 58 12.29 51.82 -22.37
C GLU A 58 11.53 52.97 -21.69
N GLU A 59 11.79 54.22 -22.09
CA GLU A 59 11.11 55.40 -21.57
C GLU A 59 9.63 55.46 -22.00
N ILE A 60 9.31 55.00 -23.22
CA ILE A 60 7.92 54.89 -23.71
C ILE A 60 7.13 53.88 -22.88
N VAL A 61 7.70 52.70 -22.62
CA VAL A 61 7.09 51.68 -21.76
C VAL A 61 6.93 52.22 -20.34
N LEU A 62 8.00 52.75 -19.75
CA LEU A 62 7.98 53.30 -18.38
C LEU A 62 6.98 54.46 -18.24
N SER A 63 6.82 55.30 -19.26
CA SER A 63 5.86 56.41 -19.21
C SER A 63 4.40 55.93 -19.07
N GLY A 64 4.05 54.83 -19.76
CA GLY A 64 2.73 54.21 -19.68
C GLY A 64 2.54 53.45 -18.37
N VAL A 65 3.53 52.66 -17.97
CA VAL A 65 3.54 51.91 -16.70
C VAL A 65 3.43 52.87 -15.50
N TRP A 66 4.06 54.03 -15.55
CA TRP A 66 3.97 55.04 -14.49
C TRP A 66 2.52 55.54 -14.27
N VAL A 67 1.76 55.79 -15.34
CA VAL A 67 0.34 56.19 -15.23
C VAL A 67 -0.49 55.09 -14.59
N ILE A 68 -0.18 53.84 -14.92
CA ILE A 68 -0.82 52.69 -14.31
C ILE A 68 -0.47 52.60 -12.82
N MET A 69 0.80 52.75 -12.46
CA MET A 69 1.25 52.74 -11.07
C MET A 69 0.54 53.83 -10.27
N GLN A 70 0.45 55.05 -10.78
CA GLN A 70 -0.29 56.13 -10.11
C GLN A 70 -1.74 55.74 -9.84
N LYS A 71 -2.45 55.22 -10.86
CA LYS A 71 -3.84 54.77 -10.71
C LYS A 71 -4.01 53.62 -9.73
N ILE A 72 -3.10 52.64 -9.72
CA ILE A 72 -3.16 51.53 -8.77
C ILE A 72 -2.86 52.03 -7.35
N GLY A 73 -1.87 52.93 -7.19
CA GLY A 73 -1.58 53.60 -5.91
C GLY A 73 -2.80 54.31 -5.35
N ASP A 74 -3.47 55.12 -6.16
CA ASP A 74 -4.70 55.84 -5.78
C ASP A 74 -5.80 54.87 -5.32
N LEU A 75 -5.98 53.75 -6.04
CA LEU A 75 -7.00 52.74 -5.71
C LEU A 75 -6.76 52.03 -4.38
N ILE A 76 -5.50 51.89 -3.96
CA ILE A 76 -5.12 51.18 -2.73
C ILE A 76 -4.83 52.14 -1.57
N GLY A 77 -5.05 53.45 -1.76
CA GLY A 77 -4.80 54.49 -0.77
C GLY A 77 -3.31 54.80 -0.55
N GLU A 78 -2.43 54.40 -1.48
CA GLU A 78 -0.99 54.63 -1.40
C GLU A 78 -0.56 55.80 -2.29
N THR A 79 0.17 56.75 -1.71
CA THR A 79 0.75 57.87 -2.45
C THR A 79 2.18 57.52 -2.87
N LEU A 80 2.54 57.72 -4.15
CA LEU A 80 3.86 57.36 -4.69
C LEU A 80 4.94 58.41 -4.38
N HIS A 81 5.12 58.75 -3.10
CA HIS A 81 6.08 59.78 -2.66
C HIS A 81 7.42 59.22 -2.18
N THR A 82 7.45 57.96 -1.75
CA THR A 82 8.67 57.29 -1.27
C THR A 82 9.08 56.15 -2.18
N ARG A 83 10.38 55.81 -2.14
CA ARG A 83 10.92 54.65 -2.85
C ARG A 83 10.23 53.35 -2.44
N ALA A 84 9.93 53.19 -1.16
CA ALA A 84 9.25 52.00 -0.63
C ALA A 84 7.82 51.86 -1.19
N GLN A 85 7.03 52.94 -1.18
CA GLN A 85 5.69 52.96 -1.77
C GLN A 85 5.72 52.70 -3.29
N THR A 86 6.70 53.30 -3.97
CA THR A 86 6.89 53.08 -5.42
C THR A 86 7.24 51.63 -5.72
N GLN A 87 8.12 51.00 -4.93
CA GLN A 87 8.47 49.59 -5.08
C GLN A 87 7.29 48.67 -4.79
N LEU A 88 6.48 48.97 -3.76
CA LEU A 88 5.27 48.21 -3.44
C LEU A 88 4.28 48.21 -4.62
N VAL A 89 3.99 49.39 -5.18
CA VAL A 89 3.06 49.52 -6.30
C VAL A 89 3.64 48.96 -7.59
N ALA A 90 4.95 49.12 -7.83
CA ALA A 90 5.64 48.53 -8.96
C ALA A 90 5.53 47.00 -8.95
N GLY A 91 5.73 46.36 -7.78
CA GLY A 91 5.57 44.91 -7.64
C GLY A 91 4.15 44.42 -7.98
N ARG A 92 3.12 45.18 -7.60
CA ARG A 92 1.72 44.87 -7.94
C ARG A 92 1.45 45.00 -9.44
N VAL A 93 1.93 46.09 -10.05
CA VAL A 93 1.77 46.36 -11.49
C VAL A 93 2.52 45.34 -12.32
N ASP A 94 3.75 45.00 -11.94
CA ASP A 94 4.59 44.01 -12.60
C ASP A 94 3.87 42.65 -12.68
N ARG A 95 3.31 42.13 -11.58
CA ARG A 95 2.55 40.87 -11.58
C ARG A 95 1.36 40.87 -12.55
N LEU A 96 0.58 41.95 -12.55
CA LEU A 96 -0.60 42.04 -13.41
C LEU A 96 -0.21 42.19 -14.89
N ILE A 97 0.91 42.85 -15.18
CA ILE A 97 1.47 42.92 -16.53
C ILE A 97 1.97 41.54 -16.97
N ASN A 98 2.74 40.83 -16.13
CA ASN A 98 3.20 39.47 -16.42
C ASN A 98 2.02 38.53 -16.72
N GLY A 99 0.99 38.54 -15.88
CA GLY A 99 -0.22 37.75 -16.09
C GLY A 99 -1.01 38.16 -17.32
N GLY A 100 -1.13 39.47 -17.56
CA GLY A 100 -1.79 40.00 -18.74
C GLY A 100 -1.09 39.59 -20.03
N ILE A 101 0.25 39.63 -20.08
CA ILE A 101 1.05 39.21 -21.25
C ILE A 101 0.73 37.76 -21.59
N LEU A 102 0.81 36.85 -20.61
CA LEU A 102 0.52 35.44 -20.82
C LEU A 102 -0.93 35.22 -21.25
N LEU A 103 -1.89 35.88 -20.60
CA LEU A 103 -3.31 35.66 -20.86
C LEU A 103 -3.77 36.24 -22.21
N GLU A 104 -3.31 37.44 -22.58
CA GLU A 104 -3.75 38.14 -23.79
C GLU A 104 -2.98 37.73 -25.05
N TYR A 105 -1.67 37.49 -24.94
CA TYR A 105 -0.78 37.38 -26.10
C TYR A 105 0.02 36.09 -26.22
N ASP A 106 -0.13 35.14 -25.29
CA ASP A 106 0.59 33.85 -25.21
C ASP A 106 2.05 33.98 -24.83
N THR A 107 2.77 34.88 -25.50
CA THR A 107 4.23 35.01 -25.40
C THR A 107 4.65 36.47 -25.27
N PRO A 108 5.76 36.75 -24.58
CA PRO A 108 6.34 38.10 -24.52
C PRO A 108 6.65 38.71 -25.89
N GLU A 109 7.04 37.88 -26.86
CA GLU A 109 7.35 38.30 -28.24
C GLU A 109 6.10 38.80 -28.97
N ALA A 110 4.98 38.09 -28.86
CA ALA A 110 3.71 38.51 -29.42
C ALA A 110 3.20 39.79 -28.76
N ALA A 111 3.37 39.91 -27.44
CA ALA A 111 3.05 41.15 -26.72
C ALA A 111 3.92 42.33 -27.20
N ALA A 112 5.22 42.10 -27.46
CA ALA A 112 6.14 43.11 -27.99
C ALA A 112 5.73 43.58 -29.40
N GLN A 113 5.36 42.65 -30.30
CA GLN A 113 4.81 43.01 -31.61
C GLN A 113 3.50 43.79 -31.49
N ALA A 114 2.59 43.36 -30.61
CA ALA A 114 1.34 44.07 -30.36
C ALA A 114 1.60 45.47 -29.80
N PHE A 115 2.62 45.67 -28.96
CA PHE A 115 3.00 46.99 -28.46
C PHE A 115 3.50 47.90 -29.58
N ILE A 116 4.35 47.40 -30.48
CA ILE A 116 4.81 48.16 -31.66
C ILE A 116 3.60 48.61 -32.50
N GLN A 117 2.65 47.70 -32.76
CA GLN A 117 1.46 48.02 -33.55
C GLN A 117 0.50 48.99 -32.84
N LYS A 118 0.16 48.70 -31.58
CA LYS A 118 -0.87 49.41 -30.81
C LYS A 118 -0.37 50.69 -30.15
N VAL A 119 0.94 50.91 -30.05
CA VAL A 119 1.54 52.10 -29.43
C VAL A 119 2.41 52.85 -30.43
N ILE A 120 3.45 52.20 -30.97
CA ILE A 120 4.45 52.87 -31.81
C ILE A 120 3.84 53.36 -33.13
N LEU A 121 3.26 52.44 -33.89
CA LEU A 121 2.62 52.76 -35.16
C LEU A 121 1.35 53.59 -34.98
N LEU A 122 0.63 53.42 -33.86
CA LEU A 122 -0.56 54.20 -33.55
C LEU A 122 -0.24 55.69 -33.40
N VAL A 123 0.82 56.05 -32.67
CA VAL A 123 1.21 57.46 -32.51
C VAL A 123 1.81 58.00 -33.80
N ARG A 124 2.59 57.23 -34.55
CA ARG A 124 3.05 57.65 -35.90
C ARG A 124 1.85 57.98 -36.80
N ARG A 125 0.78 57.17 -36.73
CA ARG A 125 -0.49 57.45 -37.42
C ARG A 125 -1.18 58.69 -36.84
N ALA A 126 -1.23 58.88 -35.53
CA ALA A 126 -1.80 60.09 -34.94
C ALA A 126 -1.08 61.37 -35.44
N VAL A 127 0.26 61.31 -35.53
CA VAL A 127 1.10 62.42 -36.03
C VAL A 127 0.77 62.73 -37.49
N SER A 128 0.61 61.72 -38.34
CA SER A 128 0.18 61.95 -39.74
C SER A 128 -1.23 62.56 -39.86
N LEU A 129 -2.07 62.38 -38.83
CA LEU A 129 -3.39 62.99 -38.73
C LEU A 129 -3.39 64.40 -38.11
N GLY A 130 -2.21 64.94 -37.75
CA GLY A 130 -2.05 66.30 -37.22
C GLY A 130 -1.86 66.39 -35.71
N TYR A 131 -1.68 65.27 -35.00
CA TYR A 131 -1.27 65.28 -33.59
C TYR A 131 0.17 65.78 -33.43
N VAL A 132 0.39 66.71 -32.50
CA VAL A 132 1.73 67.28 -32.23
C VAL A 132 1.99 67.40 -30.72
N PRO A 133 3.27 67.48 -30.30
CA PRO A 133 3.66 67.67 -28.90
C PRO A 133 2.88 68.78 -28.19
N GLY A 134 2.39 68.51 -26.98
CA GLY A 134 1.63 69.48 -26.19
C GLY A 134 0.13 69.48 -26.42
N MET A 135 -0.36 68.77 -27.45
CA MET A 135 -1.80 68.50 -27.59
C MET A 135 -2.26 67.43 -26.61
N SER A 136 -3.29 67.73 -25.83
CA SER A 136 -3.97 66.75 -24.98
C SER A 136 -5.11 66.08 -25.76
N VAL A 137 -4.95 64.80 -26.08
CA VAL A 137 -6.01 63.99 -26.69
C VAL A 137 -6.66 63.13 -25.60
N SER A 138 -7.99 63.08 -25.60
CA SER A 138 -8.74 62.27 -24.64
C SER A 138 -8.48 60.77 -24.86
N VAL A 139 -8.68 59.97 -23.80
CA VAL A 139 -8.59 58.50 -23.91
C VAL A 139 -9.55 57.95 -24.96
N LEU A 140 -10.73 58.56 -25.13
CA LEU A 140 -11.71 58.15 -26.15
C LEU A 140 -11.18 58.39 -27.56
N GLY A 141 -10.47 59.49 -27.79
CA GLY A 141 -9.80 59.75 -29.07
C GLY A 141 -8.80 58.65 -29.39
N TRP A 142 -7.89 58.34 -28.47
CA TRP A 142 -6.90 57.26 -28.68
C TRP A 142 -7.55 55.89 -28.92
N LYS A 143 -8.63 55.56 -28.21
CA LYS A 143 -9.41 54.33 -28.46
C LYS A 143 -10.06 54.30 -29.83
N ALA A 144 -10.56 55.44 -30.32
CA ALA A 144 -11.13 55.53 -31.66
C ALA A 144 -10.06 55.27 -32.73
N LEU A 145 -8.87 55.85 -32.56
CA LEU A 145 -7.75 55.60 -33.48
C LEU A 145 -7.29 54.13 -33.46
N LEU A 146 -7.27 53.49 -32.28
CA LEU A 146 -6.98 52.05 -32.14
C LEU A 146 -7.99 51.17 -32.91
N ARG A 147 -9.25 51.62 -33.03
CA ARG A 147 -10.29 50.94 -33.82
C ARG A 147 -10.24 51.27 -35.32
N GLY A 148 -9.33 52.15 -35.73
CA GLY A 148 -9.23 52.63 -37.11
C GLY A 148 -10.16 53.79 -37.47
N GLU A 149 -10.84 54.40 -36.49
CA GLU A 149 -11.80 55.49 -36.68
C GLU A 149 -11.10 56.86 -36.78
N GLU A 150 -10.33 57.09 -37.85
CA GLU A 150 -9.50 58.31 -38.00
C GLU A 150 -10.30 59.62 -38.02
N SER A 151 -11.49 59.61 -38.63
CA SER A 151 -12.36 60.78 -38.70
C SER A 151 -12.81 61.21 -37.31
N LEU A 152 -13.15 60.24 -36.45
CA LEU A 152 -13.52 60.47 -35.06
C LEU A 152 -12.31 60.99 -34.27
N PHE A 153 -11.13 60.40 -34.46
CA PHE A 153 -9.89 60.86 -33.82
C PHE A 153 -9.61 62.35 -34.10
N LYS A 154 -9.77 62.81 -35.35
CA LYS A 154 -9.58 64.23 -35.72
C LYS A 154 -10.51 65.17 -34.96
N THR A 155 -11.71 64.73 -34.58
CA THR A 155 -12.62 65.56 -33.77
C THR A 155 -12.14 65.78 -32.34
N PHE A 156 -11.27 64.89 -31.83
CA PHE A 156 -10.65 64.99 -30.51
C PHE A 156 -9.32 65.77 -30.53
N LEU A 157 -8.82 66.17 -31.71
CA LEU A 157 -7.64 67.02 -31.80
C LEU A 157 -8.00 68.47 -31.44
N PRO A 158 -7.25 69.12 -30.53
CA PRO A 158 -7.46 70.53 -30.21
C PRO A 158 -7.29 71.40 -31.46
N LYS A 159 -8.22 72.34 -31.69
CA LYS A 159 -8.19 73.25 -32.86
C LYS A 159 -7.08 74.30 -32.81
N SER A 160 -6.50 74.57 -31.65
CA SER A 160 -5.41 75.53 -31.45
C SER A 160 -4.32 74.94 -30.57
N HIS A 161 -3.06 75.08 -31.00
CA HIS A 161 -1.88 74.71 -30.23
C HIS A 161 -1.59 75.80 -29.19
N ASP A 162 -1.54 75.43 -27.92
CA ASP A 162 -1.08 76.33 -26.87
C ASP A 162 0.45 76.33 -26.85
N HIS A 163 1.05 77.26 -27.60
CA HIS A 163 2.50 77.40 -27.74
C HIS A 163 3.23 77.68 -26.41
N SER A 164 2.50 77.97 -25.32
CA SER A 164 3.07 78.15 -23.98
C SER A 164 3.41 76.84 -23.26
N LYS A 165 2.92 75.69 -23.73
CA LYS A 165 3.15 74.37 -23.14
C LYS A 165 4.12 73.56 -23.98
N THR A 166 5.43 73.69 -23.71
CA THR A 166 6.43 72.74 -24.21
C THR A 166 6.26 71.39 -23.51
N GLY A 167 5.50 70.49 -24.12
CA GLY A 167 5.36 69.12 -23.63
C GLY A 167 6.64 68.30 -23.81
N SER A 168 6.97 67.44 -22.85
CA SER A 168 8.05 66.45 -22.99
C SER A 168 7.74 65.48 -24.12
N ILE A 169 8.76 65.01 -24.85
CA ILE A 169 8.62 64.00 -25.91
C ILE A 169 7.92 62.72 -25.41
N LEU A 170 8.01 62.42 -24.11
CA LEU A 170 7.39 61.24 -23.49
C LEU A 170 5.86 61.37 -23.34
N THR A 171 5.30 62.58 -23.37
CA THR A 171 3.84 62.76 -23.21
C THR A 171 3.04 62.25 -24.41
N HIS A 172 3.67 62.11 -25.58
CA HIS A 172 3.04 61.55 -26.80
C HIS A 172 2.67 60.09 -26.63
N TRP A 173 3.56 59.36 -25.98
CA TRP A 173 3.51 57.91 -25.90
C TRP A 173 2.79 57.45 -24.64
N GLN A 174 2.76 58.31 -23.63
CA GLN A 174 2.20 58.00 -22.32
C GLN A 174 0.75 57.49 -22.38
N ALA A 175 -0.15 58.16 -23.09
CA ALA A 175 -1.56 57.73 -23.14
C ALA A 175 -1.78 56.43 -23.93
N PRO A 176 -1.22 56.25 -25.14
CA PRO A 176 -1.28 54.97 -25.86
C PRO A 176 -0.58 53.82 -25.12
N SER A 177 0.59 54.06 -24.54
CA SER A 177 1.33 53.08 -23.73
C SER A 177 0.52 52.69 -22.48
N ALA A 178 -0.04 53.66 -21.76
CA ALA A 178 -0.92 53.39 -20.63
C ALA A 178 -2.19 52.63 -21.05
N LEU A 179 -2.74 52.87 -22.25
CA LEU A 179 -3.87 52.09 -22.76
C LEU A 179 -3.51 50.63 -22.97
N PHE A 180 -2.36 50.35 -23.59
CA PHE A 180 -1.86 48.99 -23.77
C PHE A 180 -1.74 48.24 -22.44
N PHE A 181 -1.02 48.81 -21.46
CA PHE A 181 -0.86 48.16 -20.14
C PHE A 181 -2.17 48.10 -19.34
N SER A 182 -3.09 49.04 -19.55
CA SER A 182 -4.40 49.00 -18.90
C SER A 182 -5.25 47.81 -19.35
N GLU A 183 -5.14 47.37 -20.61
CA GLU A 183 -5.85 46.19 -21.09
C GLU A 183 -5.24 44.91 -20.49
N LEU A 184 -3.92 44.79 -20.47
CA LEU A 184 -3.24 43.65 -19.82
C LEU A 184 -3.68 43.46 -18.36
N ILE A 185 -3.74 44.57 -17.61
CA ILE A 185 -4.17 44.57 -16.21
C ILE A 185 -5.64 44.19 -16.06
N LYS A 186 -6.51 44.65 -16.96
CA LYS A 186 -7.93 44.26 -16.96
C LYS A 186 -8.08 42.78 -17.25
N THR A 187 -7.36 42.23 -18.23
CA THR A 187 -7.38 40.81 -18.57
C THR A 187 -6.97 39.98 -17.35
N ALA A 188 -5.85 40.31 -16.70
CA ALA A 188 -5.40 39.64 -15.48
C ALA A 188 -6.42 39.71 -14.33
N ARG A 189 -6.98 40.90 -14.06
CA ARG A 189 -8.00 41.09 -13.00
C ARG A 189 -9.28 40.31 -13.28
N ASN A 190 -9.75 40.31 -14.53
CA ASN A 190 -10.97 39.61 -14.92
C ASN A 190 -10.78 38.09 -14.80
N TYR A 191 -9.64 37.57 -15.28
CA TYR A 191 -9.31 36.16 -15.17
C TYR A 191 -9.21 35.73 -13.71
N ARG A 192 -8.52 36.51 -12.85
CA ARG A 192 -8.48 36.26 -11.40
C ARG A 192 -9.88 36.17 -10.81
N ARG A 193 -10.77 37.13 -11.10
CA ARG A 193 -12.14 37.11 -10.55
C ARG A 193 -12.93 35.89 -11.02
N GLN A 194 -12.84 35.55 -12.30
CA GLN A 194 -13.50 34.37 -12.84
C GLN A 194 -12.98 33.11 -12.15
N LEU A 195 -11.66 32.95 -12.08
CA LEU A 195 -11.02 31.79 -11.47
C LEU A 195 -11.32 31.70 -9.98
N SER A 196 -11.33 32.81 -9.23
CA SER A 196 -11.75 32.83 -7.83
C SER A 196 -13.21 32.39 -7.63
N ALA A 197 -14.12 32.81 -8.52
CA ALA A 197 -15.52 32.41 -8.44
C ALA A 197 -15.70 30.92 -8.76
N GLU A 198 -15.03 30.41 -9.80
CA GLU A 198 -15.03 29.00 -10.13
C GLU A 198 -14.39 28.15 -9.02
N LEU A 199 -13.31 28.65 -8.42
CA LEU A 199 -12.63 28.02 -7.29
C LEU A 199 -13.55 27.96 -6.06
N GLU A 200 -14.25 29.05 -5.75
CA GLU A 200 -15.23 29.05 -4.67
C GLU A 200 -16.36 28.03 -4.92
N VAL A 201 -16.86 27.93 -6.15
CA VAL A 201 -17.82 26.88 -6.53
C VAL A 201 -17.21 25.51 -6.31
N PHE A 202 -15.99 25.27 -6.78
CA PHE A 202 -15.28 24.00 -6.61
C PHE A 202 -15.07 23.63 -5.14
N THR A 203 -14.53 24.53 -4.32
CA THR A 203 -14.34 24.34 -2.89
C THR A 203 -15.68 24.11 -2.18
N ASN A 204 -16.74 24.85 -2.52
CA ASN A 204 -18.07 24.62 -1.94
C ASN A 204 -18.66 23.28 -2.34
N LEU A 205 -18.46 22.86 -3.59
CA LEU A 205 -18.81 21.51 -4.01
C LEU A 205 -17.99 20.46 -3.22
N ASN A 206 -16.76 20.78 -2.82
CA ASN A 206 -15.88 19.89 -2.06
C ASN A 206 -15.92 20.10 -0.53
N LYS A 207 -16.80 20.96 0.02
CA LYS A 207 -16.86 21.21 1.48
C LYS A 207 -17.37 19.97 2.21
N ILE A 208 -16.48 19.36 2.99
CA ILE A 208 -16.71 18.17 3.83
C ILE A 208 -17.21 18.62 5.21
N THR A 209 -18.46 18.32 5.56
CA THR A 209 -18.90 18.34 6.97
C THR A 209 -18.37 17.10 7.69
N GLN A 210 -18.02 17.19 8.97
CA GLN A 210 -17.33 16.13 9.73
C GLN A 210 -18.10 14.78 9.82
N SER A 211 -19.40 14.79 9.53
CA SER A 211 -20.26 13.59 9.38
C SER A 211 -20.16 12.91 8.00
N ASP A 212 -19.54 13.56 7.01
CA ASP A 212 -19.45 13.15 5.61
C ASP A 212 -18.05 12.66 5.21
N ARG A 213 -17.21 12.26 6.18
CA ARG A 213 -15.84 11.76 5.92
C ARG A 213 -15.76 10.55 4.97
N LEU A 214 -16.90 9.94 4.61
CA LEU A 214 -17.01 8.86 3.63
C LEU A 214 -17.47 9.29 2.22
N ASN A 215 -17.71 10.58 1.97
CA ASN A 215 -18.25 11.04 0.69
C ASN A 215 -17.32 12.03 -0.04
N LEU A 216 -16.71 11.51 -1.11
CA LEU A 216 -16.20 12.19 -2.33
C LEU A 216 -14.71 12.57 -2.43
N ALA A 217 -14.04 11.76 -3.28
CA ALA A 217 -13.27 12.17 -4.45
C ALA A 217 -11.93 12.91 -4.25
N TYR A 218 -10.88 12.16 -3.91
CA TYR A 218 -9.53 12.51 -4.37
C TYR A 218 -9.46 12.29 -5.89
N ILE A 219 -9.37 13.39 -6.62
CA ILE A 219 -9.07 13.48 -8.06
C ILE A 219 -7.73 14.25 -8.16
N ASP A 220 -7.12 14.31 -9.35
CA ASP A 220 -6.29 15.43 -9.85
C ASP A 220 -6.80 16.85 -9.45
N ALA A 221 -8.01 16.96 -8.89
CA ALA A 221 -8.62 18.08 -8.20
C ALA A 221 -7.70 18.88 -7.28
N GLN A 222 -6.88 18.25 -6.43
CA GLN A 222 -5.98 18.99 -5.52
C GLN A 222 -4.87 19.71 -6.29
N ASP A 223 -4.35 19.09 -7.36
CA ASP A 223 -3.36 19.73 -8.21
C ASP A 223 -4.00 20.88 -9.00
N VAL A 224 -5.23 20.71 -9.49
CA VAL A 224 -5.99 21.76 -10.19
C VAL A 224 -6.40 22.90 -9.24
N GLU A 225 -6.86 22.60 -8.03
CA GLU A 225 -7.19 23.56 -6.98
C GLU A 225 -5.94 24.31 -6.52
N GLY A 226 -4.86 23.60 -6.20
CA GLY A 226 -3.58 24.21 -5.83
C GLY A 226 -2.94 25.00 -6.97
N LEU A 227 -3.16 24.64 -8.23
CA LEU A 227 -2.75 25.43 -9.40
C LEU A 227 -3.62 26.69 -9.55
N ALA A 228 -4.94 26.56 -9.40
CA ALA A 228 -5.89 27.67 -9.43
C ALA A 228 -5.63 28.68 -8.30
N ASP A 229 -5.44 28.21 -7.07
CA ASP A 229 -5.04 29.01 -5.92
C ASP A 229 -3.74 29.75 -6.18
N ARG A 230 -2.72 29.06 -6.71
CA ARG A 230 -1.44 29.70 -7.07
C ARG A 230 -1.62 30.79 -8.12
N VAL A 231 -2.46 30.59 -9.13
CA VAL A 231 -2.76 31.63 -10.14
C VAL A 231 -3.53 32.79 -9.52
N VAL A 232 -4.59 32.52 -8.75
CA VAL A 232 -5.37 33.55 -8.04
C VAL A 232 -4.48 34.39 -7.13
N TYR A 233 -3.62 33.71 -6.36
CA TYR A 233 -2.66 34.30 -5.44
C TYR A 233 -1.61 35.14 -6.18
N SER A 234 -1.04 34.62 -7.27
CA SER A 234 -0.04 35.34 -8.09
C SER A 234 -0.61 36.57 -8.78
N LEU A 235 -1.91 36.57 -9.11
CA LEU A 235 -2.63 37.73 -9.64
C LEU A 235 -3.25 38.62 -8.54
N SER A 236 -3.04 38.31 -7.27
CA SER A 236 -3.57 39.10 -6.16
C SER A 236 -2.83 40.44 -6.01
N GLU A 237 -3.59 41.50 -5.71
CA GLU A 237 -3.05 42.84 -5.51
C GLU A 237 -2.58 43.06 -4.07
N GLU A 238 -2.98 42.20 -3.13
CA GLU A 238 -2.67 42.31 -1.70
C GLU A 238 -1.27 41.80 -1.36
N GLN A 239 -0.70 40.96 -2.22
CA GLN A 239 0.61 40.37 -1.99
C GLN A 239 1.74 41.38 -2.22
N SER A 240 2.82 41.27 -1.46
CA SER A 240 3.98 42.16 -1.55
C SER A 240 5.14 41.61 -2.40
N VAL A 241 5.11 40.33 -2.78
CA VAL A 241 6.19 39.64 -3.53
C VAL A 241 5.71 39.17 -4.91
N SER A 242 6.53 39.35 -5.96
CA SER A 242 6.27 38.81 -7.30
C SER A 242 6.59 37.33 -7.34
N ILE A 243 5.60 36.49 -7.66
CA ILE A 243 5.73 35.04 -7.74
C ILE A 243 5.61 34.65 -9.20
N PRO A 244 6.49 33.77 -9.72
CA PRO A 244 6.38 33.28 -11.08
C PRO A 244 5.01 32.64 -11.33
N LEU A 245 4.38 33.02 -12.44
CA LEU A 245 3.13 32.41 -12.85
C LEU A 245 3.40 30.96 -13.29
N PRO A 246 2.50 30.01 -12.96
CA PRO A 246 2.58 28.66 -13.50
C PRO A 246 2.55 28.67 -15.04
N LYS A 247 3.29 27.76 -15.68
CA LYS A 247 3.34 27.66 -17.16
C LYS A 247 1.95 27.44 -17.78
N ASP A 248 1.08 26.72 -17.08
CA ASP A 248 -0.25 26.36 -17.55
C ASP A 248 -1.34 27.37 -17.15
N THR A 249 -0.96 28.60 -16.74
CA THR A 249 -1.87 29.64 -16.21
C THR A 249 -3.14 29.83 -17.06
N ARG A 250 -3.02 29.71 -18.38
CA ARG A 250 -4.08 29.84 -19.38
C ARG A 250 -5.15 28.74 -19.31
N ASP A 251 -4.72 27.51 -19.04
CA ASP A 251 -5.58 26.34 -19.12
C ASP A 251 -6.25 26.03 -17.78
N VAL A 252 -5.76 26.62 -16.69
CA VAL A 252 -6.26 26.38 -15.32
C VAL A 252 -7.76 26.57 -15.19
N GLY A 253 -8.34 27.63 -15.77
CA GLY A 253 -9.79 27.82 -15.76
C GLY A 253 -10.54 26.69 -16.46
N GLN A 254 -10.04 26.21 -17.60
CA GLN A 254 -10.65 25.06 -18.29
C GLN A 254 -10.47 23.76 -17.50
N MET A 255 -9.32 23.56 -16.86
CA MET A 255 -9.04 22.41 -16.01
C MET A 255 -9.99 22.39 -14.81
N LEU A 256 -10.19 23.54 -14.16
CA LEU A 256 -11.09 23.71 -13.03
C LEU A 256 -12.55 23.51 -13.44
N HIS A 257 -12.98 24.10 -14.56
CA HIS A 257 -14.32 23.89 -15.10
C HIS A 257 -14.60 22.41 -15.44
N LYS A 258 -13.63 21.71 -16.04
CA LYS A 258 -13.74 20.26 -16.29
C LYS A 258 -13.85 19.47 -14.99
N ALA A 259 -13.08 19.84 -13.96
CA ALA A 259 -13.15 19.20 -12.64
C ALA A 259 -14.53 19.41 -11.99
N ILE A 260 -15.06 20.64 -12.00
CA ILE A 260 -16.41 20.97 -11.51
C ILE A 260 -17.48 20.13 -12.22
N THR A 261 -17.43 20.08 -13.56
CA THR A 261 -18.39 19.32 -14.37
C THR A 261 -18.35 17.83 -14.03
N ARG A 262 -17.16 17.26 -13.83
CA ARG A 262 -17.01 15.88 -13.38
C ARG A 262 -17.60 15.67 -11.98
N CYS A 263 -17.27 16.51 -11.01
CA CYS A 263 -17.84 16.41 -9.66
C CYS A 263 -19.39 16.42 -9.68
N ASN A 264 -19.99 17.27 -10.50
CA ASN A 264 -21.44 17.33 -10.66
C ASN A 264 -22.01 16.07 -11.32
N LEU A 265 -21.34 15.51 -12.34
CA LEU A 265 -21.74 14.28 -12.99
C LEU A 265 -21.83 13.10 -12.00
N PHE A 266 -20.81 12.92 -11.15
CA PHE A 266 -20.79 11.79 -10.22
C PHE A 266 -21.81 11.89 -9.09
N ARG A 267 -22.23 13.12 -8.72
CA ARG A 267 -23.33 13.36 -7.77
C ARG A 267 -24.70 12.94 -8.30
N CYS A 268 -24.85 12.77 -9.61
CA CYS A 268 -26.08 12.27 -10.20
C CYS A 268 -26.30 10.77 -9.96
N PHE A 269 -25.31 10.01 -9.48
CA PHE A 269 -25.44 8.57 -9.23
C PHE A 269 -25.79 8.24 -7.77
N ARG A 270 -26.56 7.17 -7.58
CA ARG A 270 -26.76 6.45 -6.33
C ARG A 270 -25.53 5.59 -6.12
N VAL A 271 -24.54 6.17 -5.44
CA VAL A 271 -23.41 5.41 -4.93
C VAL A 271 -23.66 5.20 -3.44
N ASP A 272 -23.64 3.94 -3.02
CA ASP A 272 -23.58 3.61 -1.61
C ASP A 272 -22.12 3.62 -1.16
N TRP A 273 -21.75 4.70 -0.46
CA TRP A 273 -20.39 4.90 0.01
C TRP A 273 -20.18 4.32 1.42
N SER A 274 -21.23 3.82 2.10
CA SER A 274 -21.06 3.27 3.46
C SER A 274 -20.19 2.01 3.48
N ASP A 275 -20.19 1.29 2.36
CA ASP A 275 -19.39 0.07 2.17
C ASP A 275 -18.01 0.36 1.55
N TRP A 276 -17.78 1.59 1.06
CA TRP A 276 -16.47 2.08 0.65
C TRP A 276 -15.67 2.46 1.90
N ARG A 277 -14.84 1.53 2.39
CA ARG A 277 -14.00 1.78 3.57
C ARG A 277 -13.03 2.94 3.30
N SER A 278 -12.97 3.93 4.19
CA SER A 278 -12.29 5.24 4.02
C SER A 278 -10.77 5.21 3.80
N ASP A 279 -10.15 4.03 3.82
CA ASP A 279 -8.71 3.89 4.05
C ASP A 279 -7.93 3.57 2.76
N PHE A 280 -8.61 3.52 1.60
CA PHE A 280 -8.00 3.46 0.26
C PHE A 280 -7.33 4.80 -0.10
N LEU A 281 -6.21 5.14 0.57
CA LEU A 281 -5.40 6.33 0.31
C LEU A 281 -4.13 6.00 -0.48
N LEU A 282 -4.29 5.40 -1.65
CA LEU A 282 -3.46 5.81 -2.79
C LEU A 282 -4.31 6.76 -3.62
N PRO A 283 -3.82 7.96 -3.97
CA PRO A 283 -4.56 8.96 -4.75
C PRO A 283 -4.72 8.56 -6.22
N ILE A 284 -5.03 7.29 -6.49
CA ILE A 284 -5.50 6.82 -7.79
C ILE A 284 -6.99 7.14 -7.82
N VAL A 285 -7.27 8.35 -8.30
CA VAL A 285 -8.54 8.93 -8.72
C VAL A 285 -9.77 8.05 -8.44
N LEU A 286 -10.45 8.29 -7.31
CA LEU A 286 -11.66 7.53 -6.90
C LEU A 286 -12.73 7.49 -8.02
N GLU A 287 -12.79 8.53 -8.85
CA GLU A 287 -13.64 8.60 -10.05
C GLU A 287 -13.30 7.49 -11.07
N SER A 288 -12.02 7.35 -11.41
CA SER A 288 -11.54 6.34 -12.35
C SER A 288 -11.66 4.95 -11.72
N GLY A 289 -11.32 4.80 -10.44
CA GLY A 289 -11.49 3.54 -9.71
C GLY A 289 -12.95 3.06 -9.69
N TRP A 290 -13.89 3.93 -9.31
CA TRP A 290 -15.31 3.60 -9.32
C TRP A 290 -15.82 3.28 -10.73
N LEU A 291 -15.51 4.12 -11.73
CA LEU A 291 -15.96 3.91 -13.10
C LEU A 291 -15.39 2.60 -13.67
N ASN A 292 -14.12 2.30 -13.38
CA ASN A 292 -13.45 1.06 -13.72
C ASN A 292 -14.18 -0.14 -13.12
N THR A 293 -14.52 -0.09 -11.84
CA THR A 293 -15.32 -1.14 -11.19
C THR A 293 -16.69 -1.29 -11.84
N GLN A 294 -17.39 -0.19 -12.16
CA GLN A 294 -18.68 -0.28 -12.86
C GLN A 294 -18.56 -0.86 -14.27
N ILE A 295 -17.46 -0.57 -14.98
CA ILE A 295 -17.14 -1.17 -16.28
C ILE A 295 -16.98 -2.69 -16.13
N LEU A 296 -16.19 -3.14 -15.16
CA LEU A 296 -15.95 -4.57 -14.93
C LEU A 296 -17.20 -5.31 -14.43
N LEU A 297 -18.01 -4.69 -13.56
CA LEU A 297 -19.28 -5.26 -13.08
C LEU A 297 -20.36 -5.31 -14.18
N ALA A 298 -20.37 -4.33 -15.09
CA ALA A 298 -21.23 -4.40 -16.27
C ALA A 298 -20.83 -5.57 -17.17
N GLN A 299 -19.53 -5.92 -17.20
CA GLN A 299 -19.03 -7.03 -18.00
C GLN A 299 -19.41 -8.39 -17.40
N THR A 300 -19.31 -8.55 -16.08
CA THR A 300 -19.74 -9.77 -15.40
C THR A 300 -21.25 -9.92 -15.28
N GLN A 301 -22.02 -8.96 -15.83
CA GLN A 301 -23.49 -8.88 -15.71
C GLN A 301 -23.96 -8.87 -14.25
N ALA A 302 -23.13 -8.34 -13.35
CA ALA A 302 -23.46 -8.20 -11.95
C ALA A 302 -24.74 -7.36 -11.76
N PRO A 303 -25.54 -7.58 -10.70
CA PRO A 303 -26.67 -6.72 -10.36
C PRO A 303 -26.26 -5.24 -10.29
N SER A 304 -27.14 -4.33 -10.73
CA SER A 304 -26.83 -2.88 -10.74
C SER A 304 -26.56 -2.28 -9.36
N GLN A 305 -26.98 -2.95 -8.29
CA GLN A 305 -26.75 -2.55 -6.90
C GLN A 305 -25.38 -2.96 -6.36
N GLN A 306 -24.68 -3.91 -7.00
CA GLN A 306 -23.35 -4.33 -6.58
C GLN A 306 -22.32 -3.19 -6.79
N GLU A 307 -21.52 -2.89 -5.76
CA GLU A 307 -20.55 -1.77 -5.77
C GLU A 307 -19.09 -2.23 -5.96
N PHE A 308 -18.80 -3.52 -5.76
CA PHE A 308 -17.45 -4.08 -5.76
C PHE A 308 -17.41 -5.47 -6.42
N LEU A 309 -16.21 -5.85 -6.86
CA LEU A 309 -15.90 -7.22 -7.28
C LEU A 309 -15.40 -8.01 -6.06
N GLU A 310 -15.81 -9.26 -5.95
CA GLU A 310 -15.41 -10.19 -4.90
C GLU A 310 -14.07 -10.85 -5.29
N GLY A 311 -12.96 -10.18 -4.94
CA GLY A 311 -11.62 -10.77 -5.07
C GLY A 311 -10.92 -10.55 -6.41
N ALA A 312 -9.64 -10.92 -6.46
CA ALA A 312 -8.76 -10.68 -7.62
C ALA A 312 -9.10 -11.57 -8.77
N ARG A 313 -9.59 -12.75 -8.45
CA ARG A 313 -9.98 -13.70 -9.47
C ARG A 313 -11.13 -13.12 -10.29
N GLU A 314 -12.15 -12.56 -9.63
CA GLU A 314 -13.25 -11.91 -10.35
C GLU A 314 -12.76 -10.69 -11.13
N TYR A 315 -11.86 -9.89 -10.54
CA TYR A 315 -11.22 -8.75 -11.22
C TYR A 315 -10.44 -9.18 -12.48
N ALA A 316 -9.52 -10.14 -12.36
CA ALA A 316 -8.68 -10.59 -13.46
C ALA A 316 -9.50 -11.27 -14.57
N VAL A 317 -10.53 -12.04 -14.19
CA VAL A 317 -11.49 -12.64 -15.13
C VAL A 317 -12.27 -11.55 -15.85
N ALA A 318 -12.79 -10.54 -15.13
CA ALA A 318 -13.55 -9.45 -15.72
C ALA A 318 -12.72 -8.64 -16.72
N VAL A 319 -11.48 -8.27 -16.35
CA VAL A 319 -10.58 -7.52 -17.25
C VAL A 319 -10.20 -8.35 -18.47
N SER A 320 -9.92 -9.64 -18.29
CA SER A 320 -9.59 -10.54 -19.40
C SER A 320 -10.76 -10.71 -20.36
N ALA A 321 -11.97 -10.91 -19.82
CA ALA A 321 -13.19 -11.03 -20.62
C ALA A 321 -13.51 -9.72 -21.38
N LEU A 322 -13.13 -8.56 -20.84
CA LEU A 322 -13.36 -7.26 -21.47
C LEU A 322 -12.62 -7.09 -22.81
N LYS A 323 -11.57 -7.89 -23.05
CA LYS A 323 -10.84 -7.96 -24.31
C LYS A 323 -11.61 -8.66 -25.43
N GLU A 324 -12.60 -9.49 -25.09
CA GLU A 324 -13.32 -10.33 -26.05
C GLU A 324 -14.60 -9.67 -26.60
N PHE A 325 -15.05 -8.55 -26.01
CA PHE A 325 -16.28 -7.85 -26.40
C PHE A 325 -16.04 -6.69 -27.38
N GLY A 326 -17.05 -6.32 -28.17
CA GLY A 326 -17.01 -5.11 -29.01
C GLY A 326 -17.13 -3.83 -28.18
N ASN A 327 -16.42 -2.75 -28.56
CA ASN A 327 -16.47 -1.46 -27.83
C ASN A 327 -17.90 -0.93 -27.66
N PHE A 328 -18.66 -0.90 -28.76
CA PHE A 328 -20.01 -0.35 -28.76
C PHE A 328 -20.96 -1.11 -27.82
N GLU A 329 -20.93 -2.45 -27.87
CA GLU A 329 -21.76 -3.29 -27.00
C GLU A 329 -21.40 -3.10 -25.52
N MET A 330 -20.11 -2.98 -25.21
CA MET A 330 -19.65 -2.80 -23.85
C MET A 330 -20.06 -1.43 -23.30
N VAL A 331 -19.91 -0.35 -24.09
CA VAL A 331 -20.35 0.99 -23.71
C VAL A 331 -21.84 1.02 -23.42
N ASP A 332 -22.66 0.41 -24.28
CA ASP A 332 -24.11 0.35 -24.08
C ASP A 332 -24.48 -0.40 -22.79
N ARG A 333 -23.80 -1.51 -22.48
CA ARG A 333 -23.99 -2.25 -21.21
C ARG A 333 -23.64 -1.41 -19.99
N VAL A 334 -22.52 -0.69 -20.04
CA VAL A 334 -22.10 0.21 -18.95
C VAL A 334 -23.12 1.35 -18.81
N CYS A 335 -23.54 1.99 -19.90
CA CYS A 335 -24.55 3.03 -19.86
C CYS A 335 -25.89 2.53 -19.30
N ALA A 336 -26.33 1.32 -19.67
CA ALA A 336 -27.54 0.71 -19.13
C ALA A 336 -27.43 0.48 -17.61
N ARG A 337 -26.29 -0.05 -17.14
CA ARG A 337 -25.98 -0.20 -15.71
C ARG A 337 -26.01 1.14 -14.98
N LEU A 338 -25.33 2.16 -15.52
CA LEU A 338 -25.23 3.49 -14.92
C LEU A 338 -26.60 4.20 -14.90
N THR A 339 -27.43 4.01 -15.92
CA THR A 339 -28.79 4.54 -15.98
C THR A 339 -29.64 4.02 -14.82
N ALA A 340 -29.55 2.73 -14.50
CA ALA A 340 -30.25 2.13 -13.36
C ALA A 340 -29.79 2.70 -12.00
N ARG A 341 -28.65 3.39 -11.98
CA ARG A 341 -28.04 3.97 -10.78
C ARG A 341 -28.25 5.48 -10.69
N LEU A 342 -28.92 6.15 -11.63
CA LEU A 342 -29.13 7.59 -11.56
C LEU A 342 -30.12 8.00 -10.44
N ARG A 343 -29.75 9.03 -9.67
CA ARG A 343 -30.64 9.83 -8.80
C ARG A 343 -31.38 10.87 -9.63
N THR A 344 -30.66 11.50 -10.55
CA THR A 344 -31.14 12.60 -11.39
C THR A 344 -30.82 12.26 -12.84
N PRO A 345 -31.74 12.46 -13.79
CA PRO A 345 -31.46 12.25 -15.21
C PRO A 345 -30.28 13.10 -15.68
N LEU A 346 -29.42 12.53 -16.52
CA LEU A 346 -28.35 13.25 -17.21
C LEU A 346 -28.88 13.83 -18.52
N ASP A 347 -28.37 15.01 -18.91
CA ASP A 347 -28.60 15.58 -20.23
C ASP A 347 -27.69 14.95 -21.31
N ASP A 348 -27.95 15.26 -22.58
CA ASP A 348 -27.22 14.69 -23.72
C ASP A 348 -25.72 15.04 -23.70
N SER A 349 -25.37 16.23 -23.20
CA SER A 349 -23.97 16.67 -23.07
C SER A 349 -23.23 15.87 -22.01
N GLN A 350 -23.87 15.65 -20.86
CA GLN A 350 -23.34 14.83 -19.77
C GLN A 350 -23.18 13.37 -20.19
N TRP A 351 -24.13 12.80 -20.93
CA TRP A 351 -24.02 11.46 -21.49
C TRP A 351 -22.87 11.33 -22.49
N THR A 352 -22.67 12.34 -23.34
CA THR A 352 -21.58 12.35 -24.31
C THR A 352 -20.22 12.30 -23.59
N ILE A 353 -20.02 13.16 -22.58
CA ILE A 353 -18.77 13.18 -21.78
C ILE A 353 -18.53 11.83 -21.08
N LEU A 354 -19.58 11.23 -20.53
CA LEU A 354 -19.46 9.96 -19.81
C LEU A 354 -19.12 8.81 -20.76
N ARG A 355 -19.74 8.76 -21.95
CA ARG A 355 -19.45 7.74 -22.97
C ARG A 355 -18.01 7.80 -23.45
N GLU A 356 -17.52 8.99 -23.81
CA GLU A 356 -16.11 9.17 -24.21
C GLU A 356 -15.14 8.68 -23.13
N LYS A 357 -15.48 8.91 -21.85
CA LYS A 357 -14.66 8.44 -20.73
C LYS A 357 -14.71 6.92 -20.57
N ILE A 358 -15.89 6.31 -20.69
CA ILE A 358 -16.05 4.84 -20.65
C ILE A 358 -15.27 4.19 -21.78
N GLU A 359 -15.40 4.69 -23.00
CA GLU A 359 -14.67 4.20 -24.19
C GLU A 359 -13.17 4.22 -23.96
N ARG A 360 -12.64 5.34 -23.49
CA ARG A 360 -11.21 5.49 -23.20
C ARG A 360 -10.72 4.51 -22.13
N GLN A 361 -11.50 4.28 -21.07
CA GLN A 361 -11.11 3.32 -20.03
C GLN A 361 -11.17 1.87 -20.51
N ILE A 362 -12.16 1.51 -21.32
CA ILE A 362 -12.24 0.20 -21.97
C ILE A 362 -11.00 -0.03 -22.84
N GLU A 363 -10.58 0.96 -23.62
CA GLU A 363 -9.35 0.88 -24.41
C GLU A 363 -8.11 0.67 -23.54
N VAL A 364 -8.00 1.41 -22.43
CA VAL A 364 -6.89 1.25 -21.46
C VAL A 364 -6.85 -0.19 -20.93
N PHE A 365 -7.96 -0.74 -20.43
CA PHE A 365 -8.00 -2.12 -19.92
C PHE A 365 -7.54 -3.16 -20.95
N ARG A 366 -7.81 -2.91 -22.23
CA ARG A 366 -7.42 -3.83 -23.30
C ARG A 366 -5.92 -3.83 -23.59
N THR A 367 -5.24 -2.72 -23.31
CA THR A 367 -3.79 -2.63 -23.47
C THR A 367 -3.01 -3.35 -22.38
N TRP A 368 -3.65 -3.69 -21.26
CA TRP A 368 -2.98 -4.32 -20.13
C TRP A 368 -2.59 -5.75 -20.48
N ASP A 369 -1.34 -6.12 -20.25
CA ASP A 369 -0.91 -7.52 -20.36
C ASP A 369 -1.38 -8.35 -19.15
N PRO A 370 -1.44 -9.69 -19.27
CA PRO A 370 -1.87 -10.56 -18.16
C PRO A 370 -1.06 -10.41 -16.87
N GLY A 371 0.23 -10.07 -16.97
CA GLY A 371 1.08 -9.83 -15.80
C GLY A 371 0.63 -8.58 -15.04
N PHE A 372 0.42 -7.48 -15.77
CA PHE A 372 -0.08 -6.22 -15.22
C PHE A 372 -1.51 -6.33 -14.65
N ILE A 373 -2.38 -7.15 -15.27
CA ILE A 373 -3.73 -7.42 -14.74
C ILE A 373 -3.64 -8.11 -13.38
N ASN A 374 -2.82 -9.15 -13.27
CA ASN A 374 -2.65 -9.88 -12.02
C ASN A 374 -2.03 -8.98 -10.95
N GLU A 375 -1.01 -8.20 -11.29
CA GLU A 375 -0.38 -7.25 -10.36
C GLU A 375 -1.37 -6.19 -9.85
N ASN A 376 -2.20 -5.60 -10.72
CA ASN A 376 -3.23 -4.65 -10.29
C ASN A 376 -4.37 -5.29 -9.51
N ALA A 377 -4.78 -6.51 -9.86
CA ALA A 377 -5.76 -7.27 -9.11
C ALA A 377 -5.26 -7.57 -7.68
N MET A 378 -3.96 -7.89 -7.55
CA MET A 378 -3.27 -8.09 -6.27
C MET A 378 -3.12 -6.79 -5.48
N ASN A 379 -2.64 -5.71 -6.11
CA ASN A 379 -2.52 -4.41 -5.47
C ASN A 379 -3.87 -3.85 -5.00
N SER A 380 -4.96 -4.20 -5.68
CA SER A 380 -6.33 -3.83 -5.30
C SER A 380 -6.90 -4.66 -4.14
N LEU A 381 -6.28 -5.80 -3.80
CA LEU A 381 -6.66 -6.68 -2.68
C LEU A 381 -5.72 -6.63 -1.49
N LEU A 382 -4.50 -6.17 -1.68
CA LEU A 382 -3.51 -6.03 -0.61
C LEU A 382 -3.73 -4.75 0.22
N ILE A 383 -4.95 -4.22 0.24
CA ILE A 383 -5.26 -2.94 0.87
C ILE A 383 -5.69 -3.18 2.33
N ARG A 384 -4.75 -3.01 3.26
CA ARG A 384 -4.98 -2.70 4.70
C ARG A 384 -5.54 -1.27 4.80
N ILE A 385 -6.37 -0.88 5.77
CA ILE A 385 -6.09 -0.85 7.22
C ILE A 385 -7.42 -1.06 7.97
N ASN A 386 -7.40 -1.86 9.04
CA ASN A 386 -8.14 -1.53 10.26
C ASN A 386 -7.07 -1.03 11.24
N GLU A 387 -7.37 -0.20 12.24
CA GLU A 387 -6.40 0.46 13.15
C GLU A 387 -5.36 -0.48 13.85
N LYS A 388 -5.44 -1.79 13.63
CA LYS A 388 -4.59 -2.85 14.18
C LYS A 388 -3.74 -3.59 13.15
N ASP A 389 -3.49 -3.04 11.97
CA ASP A 389 -2.60 -3.66 10.99
C ASP A 389 -3.00 -5.11 10.66
N ALA A 390 -4.17 -5.35 10.03
CA ALA A 390 -4.59 -6.68 9.51
C ALA A 390 -5.03 -6.60 8.03
N LEU A 391 -4.34 -7.33 7.12
CA LEU A 391 -4.56 -7.47 5.67
C LEU A 391 -5.75 -8.41 5.59
N LEU A 392 -6.83 -7.95 4.98
CA LEU A 392 -7.98 -8.81 4.70
C LEU A 392 -7.76 -9.36 3.31
N LEU A 393 -7.44 -10.65 3.24
CA LEU A 393 -7.33 -11.38 1.98
C LEU A 393 -8.71 -11.96 1.64
N ASP A 394 -8.96 -12.14 0.35
CA ASP A 394 -10.08 -12.98 -0.07
C ASP A 394 -9.89 -14.42 0.47
N PRO A 395 -10.92 -15.09 1.02
CA PRO A 395 -10.78 -16.42 1.60
C PRO A 395 -10.21 -17.47 0.63
N SER A 396 -10.53 -17.39 -0.66
CA SER A 396 -10.04 -18.34 -1.65
C SER A 396 -8.55 -18.13 -1.95
N ILE A 397 -8.09 -16.86 -1.92
CA ILE A 397 -6.68 -16.50 -2.05
C ILE A 397 -5.92 -16.88 -0.79
N ALA A 398 -6.48 -16.60 0.39
CA ALA A 398 -5.90 -16.99 1.67
C ALA A 398 -5.71 -18.51 1.74
N LEU A 399 -6.69 -19.30 1.27
CA LEU A 399 -6.57 -20.76 1.17
C LEU A 399 -5.52 -21.19 0.14
N ALA A 400 -5.49 -20.58 -1.04
CA ALA A 400 -4.50 -20.90 -2.07
C ALA A 400 -3.06 -20.63 -1.59
N ILE A 401 -2.87 -19.51 -0.88
CA ILE A 401 -1.59 -19.18 -0.23
C ILE A 401 -1.32 -20.18 0.88
N ALA A 402 -2.21 -20.33 1.86
CA ALA A 402 -2.00 -21.18 3.04
C ALA A 402 -1.72 -22.65 2.67
N SER A 403 -2.35 -23.17 1.61
CA SER A 403 -2.13 -24.53 1.07
C SER A 403 -0.94 -24.67 0.12
N GLY A 404 -0.16 -23.61 -0.09
CA GLY A 404 1.04 -23.63 -0.94
C GLY A 404 0.75 -23.69 -2.45
N LYS A 405 -0.49 -23.51 -2.87
CA LYS A 405 -0.88 -23.45 -4.30
C LYS A 405 -0.42 -22.15 -4.96
N ASP A 406 -0.28 -21.07 -4.19
CA ASP A 406 0.15 -19.75 -4.68
C ASP A 406 1.33 -19.18 -3.87
N ILE A 407 2.45 -19.91 -3.86
CA ILE A 407 3.68 -19.50 -3.15
C ILE A 407 4.27 -18.22 -3.71
N LEU A 408 4.15 -17.99 -5.02
CA LEU A 408 4.70 -16.78 -5.66
C LEU A 408 4.04 -15.52 -5.11
N LEU A 409 2.73 -15.57 -4.87
CA LEU A 409 2.01 -14.46 -4.25
C LEU A 409 2.46 -14.23 -2.81
N PHE A 410 2.65 -15.30 -2.03
CA PHE A 410 3.20 -15.20 -0.68
C PHE A 410 4.59 -14.55 -0.67
N GLU A 411 5.49 -14.96 -1.58
CA GLU A 411 6.81 -14.36 -1.72
C GLU A 411 6.76 -12.89 -2.11
N GLN A 412 5.82 -12.49 -2.97
CA GLN A 412 5.60 -11.09 -3.34
C GLN A 412 5.12 -10.27 -2.15
N MET A 413 4.17 -10.79 -1.37
CA MET A 413 3.71 -10.16 -0.13
C MET A 413 4.85 -9.98 0.87
N CYS A 414 5.72 -10.98 1.03
CA CYS A 414 6.88 -10.90 1.93
C CYS A 414 7.98 -9.94 1.44
N LYS A 415 7.99 -9.56 0.15
CA LYS A 415 8.91 -8.56 -0.42
C LYS A 415 8.41 -7.12 -0.24
N SER A 416 7.15 -6.94 0.13
CA SER A 416 6.62 -5.63 0.48
C SER A 416 7.16 -5.16 1.84
N ASP A 417 7.06 -3.87 2.17
CA ASP A 417 7.46 -3.32 3.48
C ASP A 417 6.57 -3.81 4.65
N VAL A 418 5.67 -4.78 4.42
CA VAL A 418 4.77 -5.35 5.42
C VAL A 418 5.50 -6.42 6.24
N ASP A 419 5.36 -6.32 7.56
CA ASP A 419 5.88 -7.32 8.50
C ASP A 419 5.34 -8.73 8.20
N LEU A 420 6.24 -9.74 8.24
CA LEU A 420 5.91 -11.12 7.92
C LEU A 420 4.83 -11.67 8.87
N GLN A 421 4.92 -11.37 10.17
CA GLN A 421 3.95 -11.86 11.14
C GLN A 421 2.55 -11.30 10.86
N SER A 422 2.50 -10.03 10.47
CA SER A 422 1.30 -9.38 9.97
C SER A 422 0.69 -10.11 8.76
N VAL A 423 1.50 -10.51 7.78
CA VAL A 423 1.02 -11.28 6.61
C VAL A 423 0.44 -12.64 7.03
N LEU A 424 1.13 -13.36 7.91
CA LEU A 424 0.70 -14.69 8.38
C LEU A 424 -0.61 -14.65 9.17
N VAL A 425 -0.74 -13.71 10.11
CA VAL A 425 -1.98 -13.48 10.86
C VAL A 425 -3.13 -13.13 9.92
N SER A 426 -2.85 -12.35 8.89
CA SER A 426 -3.83 -11.96 7.89
C SER A 426 -4.35 -13.12 7.04
N ILE A 427 -3.46 -14.00 6.59
CA ILE A 427 -3.85 -15.23 5.91
C ILE A 427 -4.78 -16.03 6.82
N ALA A 428 -4.39 -16.24 8.08
CA ALA A 428 -5.17 -17.04 9.02
C ALA A 428 -6.55 -16.43 9.37
N LEU A 429 -6.63 -15.11 9.53
CA LEU A 429 -7.89 -14.41 9.80
C LEU A 429 -8.85 -14.41 8.59
N SER A 430 -8.32 -14.57 7.39
CA SER A 430 -9.09 -14.56 6.15
C SER A 430 -9.64 -15.94 5.78
N LEU A 431 -9.10 -17.01 6.38
CA LEU A 431 -9.59 -18.37 6.20
C LEU A 431 -10.95 -18.55 6.90
N VAL A 432 -11.91 -19.14 6.18
CA VAL A 432 -13.20 -19.56 6.75
C VAL A 432 -13.06 -20.99 7.28
N TRP A 433 -12.43 -21.12 8.45
CA TRP A 433 -12.03 -22.40 9.06
C TRP A 433 -13.15 -23.44 9.11
N GLU A 434 -14.36 -23.02 9.46
CA GLU A 434 -15.53 -23.91 9.57
C GLU A 434 -15.95 -24.58 8.26
N THR A 435 -15.49 -24.06 7.11
CA THR A 435 -15.83 -24.56 5.77
C THR A 435 -14.73 -25.40 5.13
N LEU A 436 -13.54 -25.46 5.73
CA LEU A 436 -12.39 -26.18 5.17
C LEU A 436 -12.57 -27.69 5.35
N ASP A 437 -12.33 -28.45 4.28
CA ASP A 437 -12.33 -29.91 4.36
C ASP A 437 -10.99 -30.47 4.94
N VAL A 438 -10.93 -31.78 5.18
CA VAL A 438 -9.75 -32.41 5.80
C VAL A 438 -8.55 -32.33 4.87
N GLU A 439 -8.77 -32.39 3.55
CA GLU A 439 -7.71 -32.30 2.55
C GLU A 439 -7.09 -30.89 2.53
N ASP A 440 -7.91 -29.85 2.60
CA ASP A 440 -7.49 -28.46 2.68
C ASP A 440 -6.63 -28.21 3.94
N LEU A 441 -7.09 -28.70 5.10
CA LEU A 441 -6.37 -28.53 6.37
C LEU A 441 -5.01 -29.26 6.36
N ILE A 442 -4.95 -30.47 5.79
CA ILE A 442 -3.68 -31.19 5.61
C ILE A 442 -2.75 -30.44 4.65
N ALA A 443 -3.29 -29.91 3.54
CA ALA A 443 -2.51 -29.13 2.60
C ALA A 443 -1.91 -27.87 3.24
N ILE A 444 -2.67 -27.19 4.11
CA ILE A 444 -2.17 -26.02 4.86
C ILE A 444 -0.98 -26.38 5.75
N VAL A 445 -1.08 -27.49 6.50
CA VAL A 445 0.01 -27.93 7.39
C VAL A 445 1.26 -28.32 6.59
N ARG A 446 1.10 -29.03 5.46
CA ARG A 446 2.21 -29.46 4.60
C ARG A 446 2.91 -28.31 3.87
N ALA A 447 2.18 -27.26 3.54
CA ALA A 447 2.77 -26.10 2.87
C ALA A 447 3.77 -25.35 3.76
N HIS A 448 3.70 -25.52 5.08
CA HIS A 448 4.56 -24.85 6.06
C HIS A 448 4.58 -23.32 5.95
N ILE A 449 3.53 -22.72 5.37
CA ILE A 449 3.39 -21.26 5.26
C ILE A 449 2.88 -20.68 6.57
N LEU A 450 1.82 -21.26 7.14
CA LEU A 450 1.33 -20.86 8.46
C LEU A 450 2.11 -21.57 9.57
N PRO A 451 2.57 -20.84 10.61
CA PRO A 451 3.05 -21.44 11.85
C PRO A 451 2.00 -22.37 12.43
N LEU A 452 2.45 -23.50 12.98
CA LEU A 452 1.55 -24.55 13.49
C LEU A 452 0.66 -24.03 14.62
N GLU A 453 1.14 -23.10 15.43
CA GLU A 453 0.38 -22.46 16.50
C GLU A 453 -0.82 -21.67 15.95
N ILE A 454 -0.60 -20.91 14.87
CA ILE A 454 -1.66 -20.15 14.20
C ILE A 454 -2.66 -21.11 13.55
N PHE A 455 -2.19 -22.20 12.95
CA PHE A 455 -3.06 -23.25 12.41
C PHE A 455 -3.93 -23.88 13.50
N LEU A 456 -3.36 -24.22 14.66
CA LEU A 456 -4.09 -24.81 15.79
C LEU A 456 -5.15 -23.86 16.35
N ASP A 457 -4.85 -22.55 16.43
CA ASP A 457 -5.82 -21.53 16.81
C ASP A 457 -6.98 -21.40 15.80
N GLY A 458 -6.69 -21.56 14.51
CA GLY A 458 -7.69 -21.66 13.47
C GLY A 458 -8.57 -22.92 13.60
N LEU A 459 -7.93 -24.07 13.78
CA LEU A 459 -8.60 -25.37 13.89
C LEU A 459 -9.57 -25.42 15.08
N ARG A 460 -9.28 -24.70 16.18
CA ARG A 460 -10.17 -24.54 17.34
C ARG A 460 -11.55 -23.98 17.00
N GLN A 461 -11.71 -23.32 15.86
CA GLN A 461 -12.99 -22.79 15.38
C GLN A 461 -13.86 -23.88 14.74
N CYS A 462 -13.29 -25.03 14.37
CA CYS A 462 -14.04 -26.15 13.81
C CYS A 462 -14.77 -26.97 14.89
N SER A 463 -15.62 -27.92 14.50
CA SER A 463 -16.28 -28.79 15.49
C SER A 463 -15.29 -29.77 16.18
N PRO A 464 -15.45 -30.13 17.47
CA PRO A 464 -14.49 -30.96 18.20
C PRO A 464 -14.22 -32.34 17.57
N LYS A 465 -15.26 -33.00 17.06
CA LYS A 465 -15.12 -34.28 16.36
C LYS A 465 -14.21 -34.15 15.13
N TYR A 466 -14.35 -33.03 14.43
CA TYR A 466 -13.60 -32.73 13.22
C TYR A 466 -12.15 -32.32 13.54
N GLN A 467 -11.95 -31.54 14.60
CA GLN A 467 -10.62 -31.24 15.13
C GLN A 467 -9.83 -32.52 15.41
N GLN A 468 -10.46 -33.49 16.10
CA GLN A 468 -9.84 -34.78 16.41
C GLN A 468 -9.48 -35.58 15.16
N GLU A 469 -10.38 -35.67 14.17
CA GLU A 469 -10.13 -36.36 12.90
C GLU A 469 -8.94 -35.77 12.14
N VAL A 470 -8.88 -34.44 12.05
CA VAL A 470 -7.80 -33.72 11.37
C VAL A 470 -6.47 -33.92 12.09
N VAL A 471 -6.41 -33.71 13.41
CA VAL A 471 -5.17 -33.85 14.19
C VAL A 471 -4.66 -35.30 14.14
N LEU A 472 -5.54 -36.30 14.28
CA LEU A 472 -5.14 -37.70 14.16
C LEU A 472 -4.60 -38.01 12.76
N THR A 473 -5.20 -37.47 11.71
CA THR A 473 -4.70 -37.67 10.33
C THR A 473 -3.34 -37.03 10.13
N ILE A 474 -3.13 -35.82 10.66
CA ILE A 474 -1.86 -35.10 10.61
C ILE A 474 -0.78 -35.83 11.42
N LEU A 475 -1.08 -36.34 12.63
CA LEU A 475 -0.15 -37.14 13.43
C LEU A 475 0.36 -38.41 12.71
N LEU A 476 -0.39 -38.88 11.71
CA LEU A 476 -0.02 -40.02 10.87
C LEU A 476 0.76 -39.62 9.60
N ASP A 477 1.02 -38.33 9.40
CA ASP A 477 1.86 -37.87 8.31
C ASP A 477 3.34 -38.10 8.62
N SER A 478 4.04 -38.80 7.71
CA SER A 478 5.46 -39.10 7.85
C SER A 478 6.38 -37.91 7.59
N GLU A 479 5.87 -36.82 7.02
CA GLU A 479 6.67 -35.64 6.64
C GLU A 479 6.82 -34.61 7.77
N LEU A 480 6.13 -34.79 8.90
CA LEU A 480 6.19 -33.85 10.02
C LEU A 480 7.42 -34.02 10.89
N HIS A 481 8.01 -32.89 11.28
CA HIS A 481 9.11 -32.84 12.23
C HIS A 481 8.63 -33.15 13.66
N GLU A 482 9.51 -33.76 14.48
CA GLU A 482 9.22 -34.18 15.86
C GLU A 482 8.68 -33.04 16.75
N ALA A 483 9.22 -31.84 16.61
CA ALA A 483 8.74 -30.64 17.31
C ALA A 483 7.28 -30.28 16.96
N SER A 484 6.87 -30.47 15.71
CA SER A 484 5.49 -30.24 15.26
C SER A 484 4.55 -31.30 15.81
N LEU A 485 4.99 -32.56 15.88
CA LEU A 485 4.23 -33.64 16.51
C LEU A 485 3.98 -33.34 17.99
N GLN A 486 4.99 -32.86 18.72
CA GLN A 486 4.84 -32.49 20.12
C GLN A 486 3.81 -31.36 20.31
N LEU A 487 3.85 -30.31 19.47
CA LEU A 487 2.88 -29.21 19.52
C LEU A 487 1.44 -29.67 19.23
N LEU A 488 1.23 -30.62 18.30
CA LEU A 488 -0.09 -31.19 18.03
C LEU A 488 -0.63 -31.96 19.25
N ILE A 489 0.24 -32.72 19.90
CA ILE A 489 -0.09 -33.49 21.12
C ILE A 489 -0.45 -32.56 22.27
N ASP A 490 0.30 -31.46 22.43
CA ASP A 490 0.11 -30.50 23.52
C ASP A 490 -1.05 -29.51 23.25
N SER A 491 -1.74 -29.61 22.11
CA SER A 491 -2.78 -28.67 21.69
C SER A 491 -4.12 -28.81 22.42
N ASP A 492 -4.30 -29.89 23.19
CA ASP A 492 -5.55 -30.36 23.82
C ASP A 492 -6.71 -30.63 22.83
N LEU A 493 -6.45 -30.61 21.51
CA LEU A 493 -7.45 -30.87 20.47
C LEU A 493 -7.73 -32.35 20.21
N VAL A 494 -6.85 -33.23 20.71
CA VAL A 494 -6.93 -34.67 20.49
C VAL A 494 -6.76 -35.40 21.81
N GLU A 495 -7.71 -36.28 22.12
CA GLU A 495 -7.49 -37.29 23.14
C GLU A 495 -6.78 -38.48 22.50
N ILE A 496 -5.49 -38.63 22.82
CA ILE A 496 -4.71 -39.79 22.37
C ILE A 496 -4.98 -40.95 23.32
N ASP A 497 -5.86 -41.84 22.89
CA ASP A 497 -6.21 -43.03 23.63
C ASP A 497 -5.12 -44.11 23.53
N PHE A 498 -5.28 -45.15 24.36
CA PHE A 498 -4.34 -46.26 24.38
C PHE A 498 -4.31 -47.02 23.04
N SER A 499 -5.45 -47.13 22.34
CA SER A 499 -5.54 -47.79 21.03
C SER A 499 -4.69 -47.11 19.98
N PHE A 500 -4.65 -45.77 19.99
CA PHE A 500 -3.81 -44.98 19.09
C PHE A 500 -2.32 -45.18 19.40
N ILE A 501 -1.94 -45.11 20.69
CA ILE A 501 -0.56 -45.35 21.13
C ILE A 501 -0.11 -46.75 20.67
N ARG A 502 -0.96 -47.77 20.84
CA ARG A 502 -0.68 -49.13 20.39
C ARG A 502 -0.31 -49.21 18.92
N ASN A 503 -1.10 -48.56 18.07
CA ASN A 503 -0.97 -48.68 16.62
C ASN A 503 0.17 -47.80 16.07
N HIS A 504 0.56 -46.75 16.79
CA HIS A 504 1.45 -45.71 16.26
C HIS A 504 2.64 -45.38 17.17
N ILE A 505 2.98 -46.27 18.12
CA ILE A 505 4.04 -46.03 19.10
C ILE A 505 5.30 -45.48 18.47
N GLU A 506 5.81 -46.11 17.40
CA GLU A 506 7.06 -45.76 16.69
C GLU A 506 7.14 -44.30 16.19
N ARG A 507 5.99 -43.65 15.99
CA ARG A 507 5.92 -42.26 15.50
C ARG A 507 5.74 -41.24 16.62
N LEU A 508 5.34 -41.68 17.80
CA LEU A 508 5.09 -40.77 18.91
C LEU A 508 6.40 -40.20 19.47
N PRO A 509 6.43 -38.90 19.84
CA PRO A 509 7.59 -38.30 20.49
C PRO A 509 7.98 -39.02 21.78
N PRO A 510 9.30 -39.19 22.04
CA PRO A 510 9.80 -39.75 23.29
C PRO A 510 9.19 -39.11 24.53
N LEU A 511 9.11 -37.78 24.57
CA LEU A 511 8.65 -37.03 25.74
C LEU A 511 7.22 -37.41 26.11
N PHE A 512 6.32 -37.41 25.12
CA PHE A 512 4.94 -37.87 25.29
C PHE A 512 4.85 -39.32 25.82
N LEU A 513 5.67 -40.22 25.29
CA LEU A 513 5.71 -41.61 25.78
C LEU A 513 6.17 -41.69 27.24
N GLY A 514 7.13 -40.84 27.64
CA GLY A 514 7.60 -40.70 29.02
C GLY A 514 6.49 -40.32 29.99
N ASP A 515 5.67 -39.32 29.64
CA ASP A 515 4.56 -38.85 30.47
C ASP A 515 3.41 -39.86 30.57
N ARG A 516 3.32 -40.79 29.61
CA ARG A 516 2.30 -41.85 29.60
C ARG A 516 2.76 -43.16 30.23
N LEU A 517 4.02 -43.31 30.67
CA LEU A 517 4.55 -44.57 31.22
C LEU A 517 3.69 -45.16 32.35
N LEU A 518 3.20 -44.32 33.27
CA LEU A 518 2.36 -44.78 34.38
C LEU A 518 1.00 -45.31 33.89
N VAL A 519 0.36 -44.61 32.96
CA VAL A 519 -0.93 -45.03 32.39
C VAL A 519 -0.75 -46.34 31.60
N LEU A 520 0.33 -46.44 30.81
CA LEU A 520 0.67 -47.65 30.07
C LEU A 520 0.95 -48.83 31.02
N LEU A 521 1.66 -48.59 32.14
CA LEU A 521 1.90 -49.61 33.15
C LEU A 521 0.60 -50.07 33.80
N GLN A 522 -0.28 -49.14 34.20
CA GLN A 522 -1.56 -49.46 34.82
C GLN A 522 -2.45 -50.30 33.89
N ASN A 523 -2.51 -49.95 32.61
CA ASN A 523 -3.24 -50.73 31.62
C ASN A 523 -2.64 -52.13 31.47
N ALA A 524 -1.32 -52.23 31.27
CA ALA A 524 -0.62 -53.51 31.14
C ALA A 524 -0.77 -54.40 32.40
N ALA A 525 -0.76 -53.79 33.60
CA ALA A 525 -0.96 -54.47 34.87
C ALA A 525 -2.42 -54.84 35.15
N THR A 526 -3.38 -54.24 34.44
CA THR A 526 -4.80 -54.56 34.58
C THR A 526 -5.23 -55.65 33.61
N THR A 527 -4.78 -55.58 32.36
CA THR A 527 -5.18 -56.52 31.30
C THR A 527 -4.29 -57.75 31.23
N PHE A 528 -2.99 -57.61 31.52
CA PHE A 528 -1.96 -58.60 31.24
C PHE A 528 -1.98 -59.14 29.80
N ASP A 529 -2.51 -58.36 28.86
CA ASP A 529 -2.55 -58.73 27.45
C ASP A 529 -1.16 -58.54 26.82
N ALA A 530 -0.70 -59.52 26.02
CA ALA A 530 0.65 -59.52 25.46
C ALA A 530 0.98 -58.27 24.61
N PRO A 531 0.06 -57.72 23.80
CA PRO A 531 0.24 -56.43 23.13
C PRO A 531 0.42 -55.27 24.09
N ASP A 532 -0.36 -55.19 25.17
CA ASP A 532 -0.34 -54.07 26.13
C ASP A 532 0.98 -54.01 26.89
N VAL A 533 1.43 -55.19 27.32
CA VAL A 533 2.74 -55.40 27.95
C VAL A 533 3.88 -55.01 26.99
N ALA A 534 3.75 -55.33 25.70
CA ALA A 534 4.75 -54.98 24.69
C ALA A 534 4.82 -53.47 24.39
N ILE A 535 3.66 -52.80 24.34
CA ILE A 535 3.59 -51.33 24.14
C ILE A 535 4.26 -50.61 25.30
N PHE A 536 3.93 -51.00 26.54
CA PHE A 536 4.58 -50.45 27.73
C PHE A 536 6.10 -50.61 27.64
N TRP A 537 6.59 -51.81 27.30
CA TRP A 537 8.03 -52.08 27.21
C TRP A 537 8.73 -51.25 26.14
N ARG A 538 8.12 -51.12 24.95
CA ARG A 538 8.66 -50.26 23.88
C ARG A 538 8.65 -48.78 24.28
N ALA A 539 7.60 -48.32 24.96
CA ALA A 539 7.52 -46.95 25.45
C ALA A 539 8.63 -46.68 26.48
N LEU A 540 8.90 -47.62 27.39
CA LEU A 540 9.99 -47.52 28.36
C LEU A 540 11.37 -47.43 27.68
N GLY A 541 11.56 -48.14 26.57
CA GLY A 541 12.81 -48.10 25.79
C GLY A 541 13.01 -46.80 25.01
N ARG A 542 11.92 -46.10 24.66
CA ARG A 542 11.97 -44.89 23.84
C ARG A 542 11.78 -43.60 24.62
N ALA A 543 11.21 -43.63 25.82
CA ALA A 543 11.04 -42.46 26.67
C ALA A 543 12.40 -41.81 27.02
N PRO A 544 12.47 -40.49 27.28
CA PRO A 544 13.68 -39.82 27.73
C PRO A 544 14.27 -40.53 28.95
N ARG A 545 15.58 -40.74 28.94
CA ARG A 545 16.31 -41.49 29.97
C ARG A 545 15.99 -41.00 31.37
N GLU A 546 15.93 -39.69 31.58
CA GLU A 546 15.63 -39.10 32.88
C GLU A 546 14.23 -39.49 33.38
N LEU A 547 13.23 -39.50 32.49
CA LEU A 547 11.86 -39.87 32.84
C LEU A 547 11.74 -41.38 33.07
N ALA A 548 12.33 -42.19 32.20
CA ALA A 548 12.35 -43.64 32.34
C ALA A 548 13.04 -44.08 33.66
N GLN A 549 14.19 -43.49 33.99
CA GLN A 549 14.89 -43.77 35.25
C GLN A 549 14.10 -43.28 36.46
N ARG A 550 13.50 -42.09 36.42
CA ARG A 550 12.63 -41.59 37.51
C ARG A 550 11.45 -42.53 37.73
N PHE A 551 10.83 -42.99 36.65
CA PHE A 551 9.71 -43.91 36.68
C PHE A 551 10.09 -45.27 37.29
N VAL A 552 11.19 -45.88 36.83
CA VAL A 552 11.69 -47.16 37.40
C VAL A 552 12.07 -47.02 38.88
N ASN A 553 12.59 -45.85 39.25
CA ASN A 553 12.93 -45.56 40.64
C ASN A 553 11.72 -45.13 41.49
N ASP A 554 10.54 -44.91 40.90
CA ASP A 554 9.34 -44.58 41.66
C ASP A 554 8.89 -45.78 42.49
N GLU A 555 9.12 -45.63 43.78
CA GLU A 555 8.77 -46.55 44.84
C GLU A 555 7.30 -47.02 44.84
N ARG A 556 6.37 -46.24 44.27
CA ARG A 556 4.95 -46.63 44.20
C ARG A 556 4.66 -47.60 43.06
N SER A 557 5.38 -47.48 41.94
CA SER A 557 5.15 -48.25 40.72
C SER A 557 5.97 -49.54 40.65
N ARG A 558 7.02 -49.69 41.48
CA ARG A 558 7.97 -50.82 41.39
C ARG A 558 7.33 -52.21 41.44
N ARG A 559 6.29 -52.42 42.25
CA ARG A 559 5.64 -53.74 42.35
C ARG A 559 4.91 -54.11 41.06
N GLU A 560 4.05 -53.22 40.58
CA GLU A 560 3.33 -53.37 39.30
C GLU A 560 4.30 -53.47 38.13
N LEU A 561 5.38 -52.67 38.16
CA LEU A 561 6.46 -52.72 37.19
C LEU A 561 7.13 -54.10 37.17
N CYS A 562 7.53 -54.64 38.32
CA CYS A 562 8.10 -55.99 38.40
C CYS A 562 7.14 -57.05 37.86
N GLN A 563 5.84 -56.90 38.12
CA GLN A 563 4.81 -57.80 37.62
C GLN A 563 4.69 -57.75 36.09
N VAL A 564 4.57 -56.56 35.51
CA VAL A 564 4.50 -56.39 34.04
C VAL A 564 5.79 -56.85 33.36
N VAL A 565 6.96 -56.52 33.91
CA VAL A 565 8.25 -56.96 33.38
C VAL A 565 8.42 -58.48 33.47
N SER A 566 7.87 -59.12 34.51
CA SER A 566 7.86 -60.59 34.57
C SER A 566 7.10 -61.19 33.39
N GLU A 567 5.96 -60.60 33.02
CA GLU A 567 5.16 -61.04 31.87
C GLU A 567 5.85 -60.71 30.53
N VAL A 568 6.58 -59.59 30.41
CA VAL A 568 7.45 -59.31 29.25
C VAL A 568 8.46 -60.46 29.04
N ILE A 569 9.10 -60.91 30.12
CA ILE A 569 10.16 -61.93 30.05
C ILE A 569 9.59 -63.33 29.80
N VAL A 570 8.44 -63.65 30.40
CA VAL A 570 7.77 -64.94 30.23
C VAL A 570 7.22 -65.07 28.81
N SER A 571 6.53 -64.03 28.32
CA SER A 571 5.78 -64.07 27.07
C SER A 571 6.68 -64.18 25.84
N MET A 572 7.77 -63.41 25.74
CA MET A 572 8.86 -63.45 24.72
C MET A 572 8.51 -63.69 23.22
N ASN A 573 7.25 -63.82 22.83
CA ASN A 573 6.89 -64.44 21.55
C ASN A 573 5.95 -63.64 20.64
N GLU A 574 5.40 -62.49 21.02
CA GLU A 574 4.45 -61.78 20.12
C GLU A 574 4.64 -60.26 19.97
N GLY A 575 5.31 -59.56 20.90
CA GLY A 575 5.47 -58.09 20.81
C GLY A 575 6.80 -57.50 21.29
N VAL A 576 7.61 -58.27 22.03
CA VAL A 576 8.91 -57.82 22.56
C VAL A 576 10.00 -58.73 22.03
N ASN A 577 10.90 -58.16 21.22
CA ASN A 577 12.05 -58.89 20.68
C ASN A 577 13.33 -58.49 21.42
N TRP A 578 14.45 -59.14 21.08
CA TRP A 578 15.74 -58.85 21.71
C TRP A 578 16.19 -57.40 21.55
N LYS A 579 15.89 -56.76 20.41
CA LYS A 579 16.21 -55.34 20.20
C LYS A 579 15.47 -54.46 21.21
N SER A 580 14.21 -54.76 21.53
CA SER A 580 13.46 -54.02 22.54
C SER A 580 14.07 -54.14 23.95
N PHE A 581 14.71 -55.25 24.27
CA PHE A 581 15.46 -55.38 25.54
C PHE A 581 16.74 -54.54 25.52
N ASP A 582 17.47 -54.54 24.40
CA ASP A 582 18.66 -53.69 24.22
C ASP A 582 18.31 -52.20 24.30
N ASP A 583 17.20 -51.78 23.68
CA ASP A 583 16.72 -50.40 23.71
C ASP A 583 16.42 -49.94 25.15
N VAL A 584 15.71 -50.76 25.94
CA VAL A 584 15.44 -50.46 27.37
C VAL A 584 16.73 -50.45 28.19
N HIS A 585 17.64 -51.39 27.95
CA HIS A 585 18.92 -51.45 28.66
C HIS A 585 19.80 -50.21 28.37
N LEU A 586 19.92 -49.83 27.10
CA LEU A 586 20.64 -48.63 26.68
C LEU A 586 20.01 -47.37 27.28
N ASN A 587 18.68 -47.29 27.27
CA ASN A 587 17.96 -46.13 27.77
C ASN A 587 18.09 -45.97 29.30
N LEU A 588 17.80 -47.03 30.07
CA LEU A 588 17.89 -46.98 31.54
C LEU A 588 19.34 -46.91 32.04
N GLY A 589 20.29 -47.42 31.26
CA GLY A 589 21.67 -47.62 31.67
C GLY A 589 21.85 -48.79 32.62
N GLU A 590 23.10 -49.25 32.73
CA GLU A 590 23.46 -50.53 33.36
C GLU A 590 22.88 -50.67 34.78
N THR A 591 23.12 -49.72 35.67
CA THR A 591 22.68 -49.82 37.08
C THR A 591 21.17 -49.94 37.24
N CYS A 592 20.40 -49.05 36.59
CA CYS A 592 18.94 -48.99 36.75
C CYS A 592 18.26 -50.21 36.10
N TYR A 593 18.76 -50.64 34.94
CA TYR A 593 18.31 -51.86 34.28
C TYR A 593 18.54 -53.10 35.14
N HIS A 594 19.72 -53.22 35.76
CA HIS A 594 20.01 -54.33 36.68
C HIS A 594 19.08 -54.31 37.88
N GLU A 595 18.85 -53.16 38.52
CA GLU A 595 17.95 -53.06 39.67
C GLU A 595 16.53 -53.50 39.31
N LEU A 596 16.02 -53.07 38.15
CA LEU A 596 14.73 -53.51 37.61
C LEU A 596 14.64 -55.04 37.46
N LEU A 597 15.67 -55.66 36.88
CA LEU A 597 15.72 -57.11 36.68
C LEU A 597 15.83 -57.87 38.00
N LEU A 598 16.66 -57.38 38.93
CA LEU A 598 16.81 -57.97 40.26
C LEU A 598 15.49 -57.90 41.04
N GLY A 599 14.80 -56.77 40.99
CA GLY A 599 13.48 -56.62 41.59
C GLY A 599 12.45 -57.56 40.97
N THR A 600 12.41 -57.63 39.64
CA THR A 600 11.53 -58.55 38.89
C THR A 600 11.79 -60.01 39.26
N MET A 601 13.05 -60.40 39.39
CA MET A 601 13.41 -61.73 39.86
C MET A 601 12.92 -62.00 41.29
N ALA A 602 13.10 -61.05 42.21
CA ALA A 602 12.63 -61.22 43.58
C ALA A 602 11.10 -61.40 43.63
N TYR A 603 10.38 -60.62 42.81
CA TYR A 603 8.93 -60.70 42.66
C TYR A 603 8.48 -62.09 42.19
N MET A 604 9.06 -62.60 41.10
CA MET A 604 8.72 -63.94 40.60
C MET A 604 9.03 -65.06 41.60
N ARG A 605 10.07 -64.89 42.43
CA ARG A 605 10.46 -65.83 43.50
C ARG A 605 9.39 -65.89 44.59
N GLU A 606 8.81 -64.74 44.89
CA GLU A 606 7.76 -64.59 45.89
C GLU A 606 6.44 -65.19 45.41
N GLU A 607 6.03 -64.88 44.19
CA GLU A 607 4.84 -65.48 43.56
C GLU A 607 4.94 -67.01 43.53
N MET A 608 6.11 -67.57 43.20
CA MET A 608 6.31 -69.03 43.21
C MET A 608 6.38 -69.67 44.59
N ARG A 609 6.65 -68.89 45.65
CA ARG A 609 6.51 -69.40 47.03
C ARG A 609 5.06 -69.43 47.47
N GLN A 610 4.20 -68.61 46.85
CA GLN A 610 2.79 -68.50 47.15
C GLN A 610 1.95 -69.47 46.31
N GLU A 611 2.35 -69.74 45.06
CA GLU A 611 1.74 -70.76 44.21
C GLU A 611 2.42 -72.12 44.43
N ASP A 612 1.69 -73.08 45.03
CA ASP A 612 2.15 -74.44 45.39
C ASP A 612 2.39 -75.37 44.16
N GLY A 613 2.94 -74.86 43.05
CA GLY A 613 2.97 -75.53 41.74
C GLY A 613 4.23 -75.30 40.90
N LEU A 614 4.82 -76.41 40.44
CA LEU A 614 6.03 -76.57 39.61
C LEU A 614 6.05 -75.88 38.22
N VAL A 615 5.08 -75.03 37.85
CA VAL A 615 4.78 -74.73 36.43
C VAL A 615 5.58 -73.56 35.81
N ARG A 616 6.32 -72.75 36.58
CA ARG A 616 7.08 -71.59 36.02
C ARG A 616 8.61 -71.69 36.12
N LEU A 617 9.19 -72.90 36.23
CA LEU A 617 10.65 -73.10 36.33
C LEU A 617 11.42 -72.70 35.05
N ASP A 618 10.83 -72.85 33.85
CA ASP A 618 11.48 -72.52 32.58
C ASP A 618 11.63 -71.00 32.32
N SER A 619 10.84 -70.19 33.02
CA SER A 619 10.83 -68.72 32.86
C SER A 619 12.05 -68.04 33.50
N TRP A 620 12.65 -68.67 34.52
CA TRP A 620 13.80 -68.11 35.25
C TRP A 620 15.06 -68.00 34.42
N HIS A 621 15.32 -68.99 33.58
CA HIS A 621 16.48 -68.99 32.69
C HIS A 621 16.38 -67.82 31.71
N ARG A 622 15.17 -67.44 31.27
CA ARG A 622 14.94 -66.30 30.37
C ARG A 622 15.29 -64.96 31.00
N ILE A 623 14.93 -64.72 32.27
CA ILE A 623 15.31 -63.49 33.00
C ILE A 623 16.84 -63.35 33.08
N PHE A 624 17.56 -64.46 33.27
CA PHE A 624 19.01 -64.48 33.29
C PHE A 624 19.67 -64.25 31.93
N ILE A 625 19.07 -64.77 30.86
CA ILE A 625 19.52 -64.53 29.48
C ILE A 625 19.33 -63.04 29.13
N VAL A 626 18.20 -62.45 29.53
CA VAL A 626 17.89 -61.02 29.30
C VAL A 626 18.77 -60.11 30.15
N GLY A 627 19.02 -60.47 31.41
CA GLY A 627 19.57 -59.56 32.41
C GLY A 627 21.05 -59.67 32.74
N SER A 628 21.78 -60.63 32.17
CA SER A 628 23.21 -60.80 32.49
C SER A 628 24.11 -60.08 31.47
N PRO A 629 24.97 -59.12 31.90
CA PRO A 629 26.00 -58.51 31.05
C PRO A 629 26.94 -59.53 30.42
N ILE A 630 27.10 -60.68 31.08
CA ILE A 630 27.89 -61.81 30.60
C ILE A 630 27.22 -62.47 29.41
N PHE A 631 25.87 -62.52 29.34
CA PHE A 631 25.11 -63.06 28.21
C PHE A 631 25.11 -62.11 27.01
N VAL A 632 24.94 -60.79 27.23
CA VAL A 632 25.05 -59.77 26.17
C VAL A 632 26.45 -59.80 25.54
N LYS A 633 27.51 -59.90 26.33
CA LYS A 633 28.90 -60.05 25.84
C LYS A 633 29.19 -61.41 25.19
N SER A 634 28.67 -62.51 25.73
CA SER A 634 28.91 -63.85 25.15
C SER A 634 28.13 -64.09 23.86
N ARG A 635 26.97 -63.43 23.67
CA ARG A 635 26.20 -63.42 22.42
C ARG A 635 26.87 -62.60 21.30
N ALA A 636 27.42 -61.44 21.63
CA ALA A 636 28.27 -60.67 20.70
C ALA A 636 29.54 -61.44 20.26
N LEU A 637 29.92 -62.47 21.03
CA LEU A 637 31.09 -63.32 20.78
C LEU A 637 30.73 -64.77 20.34
N GLY A 638 29.43 -65.09 20.17
CA GLY A 638 28.98 -66.41 19.70
C GLY A 638 29.23 -67.59 20.67
N THR A 639 29.21 -67.37 21.98
CA THR A 639 29.51 -68.40 22.99
C THR A 639 28.32 -68.70 23.90
N ASP A 640 27.97 -69.99 24.05
CA ASP A 640 26.91 -70.43 24.96
C ASP A 640 27.37 -70.44 26.42
N VAL A 641 26.58 -69.81 27.30
CA VAL A 641 26.80 -69.85 28.75
C VAL A 641 26.07 -71.04 29.33
N SER A 642 26.80 -71.93 30.01
CA SER A 642 26.22 -73.14 30.62
C SER A 642 25.29 -72.84 31.80
N GLU A 643 24.25 -73.65 31.96
CA GLU A 643 23.25 -73.58 33.04
C GLU A 643 23.88 -73.56 34.45
N ALA A 644 24.99 -74.28 34.63
CA ALA A 644 25.74 -74.30 35.90
C ALA A 644 26.34 -72.92 36.27
N LYS A 645 26.72 -72.12 35.28
CA LYS A 645 27.27 -70.76 35.47
C LYS A 645 26.16 -69.77 35.83
N ILE A 646 24.98 -69.94 35.25
CA ILE A 646 23.75 -69.20 35.57
C ILE A 646 23.35 -69.45 37.04
N ARG A 647 23.32 -70.72 37.48
CA ARG A 647 23.04 -71.09 38.89
C ARG A 647 24.05 -70.54 39.89
N LYS A 648 25.30 -70.31 39.48
CA LYS A 648 26.34 -69.74 40.35
C LYS A 648 26.17 -68.22 40.53
N LEU A 649 25.81 -67.50 39.46
CA LEU A 649 25.49 -66.06 39.51
C LEU A 649 24.21 -65.79 40.32
N LEU A 650 23.21 -66.67 40.21
CA LEU A 650 21.98 -66.66 41.01
C LEU A 650 22.20 -66.62 42.54
N LYS A 651 23.33 -67.16 43.01
CA LYS A 651 23.72 -67.17 44.43
C LYS A 651 24.52 -65.94 44.87
N MET A 652 24.98 -65.11 43.94
CA MET A 652 25.84 -63.94 44.23
C MET A 652 25.05 -62.63 44.37
N ILE A 653 23.76 -62.61 43.99
CA ILE A 653 22.89 -61.46 44.17
C ILE A 653 22.32 -61.51 45.60
N PRO A 654 22.51 -60.46 46.44
CA PRO A 654 21.87 -60.39 47.75
C PRO A 654 20.35 -60.33 47.58
N GLU A 655 19.66 -61.44 47.84
CA GLU A 655 18.19 -61.57 47.73
C GLU A 655 17.45 -60.50 48.55
N GLU A 656 18.02 -60.13 49.69
CA GLU A 656 17.51 -59.10 50.59
C GLU A 656 17.50 -57.70 49.94
N ARG A 657 18.52 -57.36 49.13
CA ARG A 657 18.59 -56.07 48.42
C ARG A 657 17.54 -56.00 47.31
N ALA A 658 17.32 -57.11 46.61
CA ALA A 658 16.32 -57.19 45.55
C ALA A 658 14.88 -57.12 46.09
N ARG A 659 14.59 -57.81 47.21
CA ARG A 659 13.28 -57.73 47.89
C ARG A 659 13.00 -56.34 48.45
N THR A 660 14.00 -55.70 49.04
CA THR A 660 13.90 -54.32 49.55
C THR A 660 13.60 -53.33 48.43
N TRP A 661 14.28 -53.46 47.28
CA TRP A 661 14.05 -52.58 46.14
C TRP A 661 12.65 -52.75 45.55
N ALA A 662 12.19 -54.00 45.39
CA ALA A 662 10.88 -54.34 44.82
C ALA A 662 9.68 -54.12 45.78
N LYS A 663 9.94 -53.74 47.03
CA LYS A 663 8.92 -53.59 48.11
C LYS A 663 8.09 -54.85 48.35
N LEU A 664 8.77 -55.98 48.38
CA LEU A 664 8.17 -57.27 48.71
C LEU A 664 8.25 -57.53 50.21
N GLN A 665 7.28 -58.26 50.77
CA GLN A 665 7.17 -58.48 52.22
C GLN A 665 8.00 -59.68 52.71
#